data_AF-A0A2V7G4Q0-F1
#
_entry.id   AF-A0A2V7G4Q0-F1
#
_cell.length_a   1.000
_cell.length_b   1.000
_cell.length_c   1.000
_cell.angle_alpha   90.00
_cell.angle_beta   90.00
_cell.angle_gamma   90.00
#
_symmetry.space_group_name_H-M   'P 1'
#
loop_
_entity.id
_entity.type
_entity.pdbx_description
1 polymer ?
#
loop_
_entity_poly.entity_id
_entity_poly.type
_entity_poly.pdbx_seq_one_letter_code
_entity_poly.pdbx_strand_id
1 'polypeptide(L)'
;RLAGEEILGLPPNAITDRGVGYVPQGRRLWPSLTVDEHLRLASRGRSGAWTVARAYQTFPRLAERKDNGGAELSGGEQQMLAIARALLFNPILLVMDEPTEGLAPVIVQQVAEMLKHLAADGEISVLLIEQNLGVAIEVADTVDVMVNGRIARSMPSAELAADRDLQQRLLGVKVGLDEEPGEDPAPDAGAADQPDTVTVYTVRRSSDDVEAAPAPEAAPPAERAVRGFTRWNAVDPRSAPRDRLIDGRADPGAPVPSLDEAAAALADSRQAGRVVEFPVATTVGHAAYVAGTFDTKGRELFFLRNCLEKLGLRTVTVDLATSGKPSPAMIHPREVARHHPRGERAVFTGDRGSAVSEMAVAFEQFVARRRDLGGLISAGGSGGTALATLAMRGLPIGVPKVMVSTVASGDVKPYVGPSDICMMYSVTDVAGINRISERVLANAAHALAGMIGYGRAQDGDSNVKPAIGLTQFGVTTPCVQAVTRALEERYDCLVFHATGTGGQSMEKLVDSGLLAGVIDVTTTEIADEIVGGVLSAGPARLDAIIRTRLPYVGSCGALDMVNFWAMDTVPARFRDRNLYRHNPNVTLMRTTPEECARIGRFIVEKLNRMDGPVRFLIPDGGVSLIDAAGKPFWDPAADRALFDAIMSGFRAGTNRKLVRLPHNINDQAFCDALVAAFDEVVGAPAAARPRVR
;
A
#
# COMPACT_ATOMS: atom_id res chain seq x y z
N ARG A 1 -19.45 4.65 26.85
CA ARG A 1 -20.83 4.34 27.30
C ARG A 1 -21.72 5.52 26.91
N LEU A 2 -23.00 5.30 26.61
CA LEU A 2 -23.99 6.35 26.34
C LEU A 2 -25.11 6.22 27.36
N ALA A 3 -25.43 7.29 28.10
CA ALA A 3 -26.41 7.26 29.19
C ALA A 3 -26.22 6.08 30.18
N GLY A 4 -24.96 5.69 30.44
CA GLY A 4 -24.60 4.58 31.32
C GLY A 4 -24.51 3.20 30.65
N GLU A 5 -25.03 3.04 29.43
CA GLU A 5 -25.00 1.77 28.69
C GLU A 5 -23.74 1.60 27.84
N GLU A 6 -23.26 0.36 27.72
CA GLU A 6 -22.19 0.03 26.79
C GLU A 6 -22.73 -0.11 25.37
N ILE A 7 -22.16 0.66 24.45
CA ILE A 7 -22.58 0.70 23.04
C ILE A 7 -21.50 0.20 22.07
N LEU A 8 -20.32 -0.17 22.59
CA LEU A 8 -19.22 -0.70 21.77
C LEU A 8 -19.58 -2.08 21.22
N GLY A 9 -19.24 -2.33 19.95
CA GLY A 9 -19.53 -3.59 19.26
C GLY A 9 -20.97 -3.75 18.75
N LEU A 10 -21.87 -2.81 19.06
CA LEU A 10 -23.23 -2.80 18.52
C LEU A 10 -23.26 -2.37 17.05
N PRO A 11 -24.19 -2.89 16.24
CA PRO A 11 -24.33 -2.44 14.86
C PRO A 11 -24.82 -0.98 14.80
N PRO A 12 -24.41 -0.18 13.79
CA PRO A 12 -24.68 1.26 13.75
C PRO A 12 -26.15 1.65 13.90
N ASN A 13 -27.09 0.88 13.34
CA ASN A 13 -28.52 1.13 13.50
C ASN A 13 -28.96 1.04 14.97
N ALA A 14 -28.41 0.09 15.74
CA ALA A 14 -28.72 -0.08 17.15
C ALA A 14 -28.07 1.02 18.02
N ILE A 15 -26.99 1.64 17.56
CA ILE A 15 -26.37 2.81 18.20
C ILE A 15 -27.24 4.06 17.94
N THR A 16 -27.69 4.27 16.69
CA THR A 16 -28.62 5.35 16.34
C THR A 16 -29.94 5.23 17.11
N ASP A 17 -30.49 4.02 17.26
CA ASP A 17 -31.72 3.79 18.02
C ASP A 17 -31.58 4.08 19.52
N ARG A 18 -30.35 4.11 20.05
CA ARG A 18 -30.05 4.53 21.42
C ARG A 18 -29.87 6.04 21.58
N GLY A 19 -30.07 6.81 20.50
CA GLY A 19 -30.08 8.27 20.54
C GLY A 19 -28.76 8.93 20.13
N VAL A 20 -27.94 8.28 19.31
CA VAL A 20 -26.80 8.96 18.64
C VAL A 20 -27.22 9.46 17.27
N GLY A 21 -27.20 10.79 17.10
CA GLY A 21 -27.32 11.45 15.81
C GLY A 21 -25.94 11.71 15.24
N TYR A 22 -25.74 11.50 13.95
CA TYR A 22 -24.46 11.71 13.30
C TYR A 22 -24.59 12.53 12.02
N VAL A 23 -23.79 13.60 11.92
CA VAL A 23 -23.64 14.43 10.73
C VAL A 23 -22.20 14.25 10.21
N PRO A 24 -21.98 13.41 9.19
CA PRO A 24 -20.67 13.17 8.62
C PRO A 24 -20.16 14.35 7.78
N GLN A 25 -18.84 14.39 7.56
CA GLN A 25 -18.21 15.28 6.59
C GLN A 25 -18.84 15.15 5.19
N GLY A 26 -18.97 16.28 4.50
CA GLY A 26 -19.48 16.36 3.13
C GLY A 26 -21.01 16.32 2.99
N ARG A 27 -21.77 16.58 4.07
CA ARG A 27 -23.24 16.80 4.12
C ARG A 27 -24.12 15.58 3.80
N ARG A 28 -23.69 14.69 2.89
CA ARG A 28 -24.31 13.39 2.52
C ARG A 28 -25.83 13.48 2.27
N LEU A 29 -26.23 14.41 1.39
CA LEU A 29 -27.62 14.58 0.94
C LEU A 29 -27.93 13.74 -0.30
N TRP A 30 -29.22 13.47 -0.54
CA TRP A 30 -29.69 12.88 -1.79
C TRP A 30 -29.99 14.00 -2.80
N PRO A 31 -29.22 14.13 -3.91
CA PRO A 31 -29.38 15.24 -4.85
C PRO A 31 -30.79 15.39 -5.43
N SER A 32 -31.47 14.25 -5.62
CA SER A 32 -32.78 14.15 -6.28
C SER A 32 -33.98 14.35 -5.36
N LEU A 33 -33.79 14.39 -4.04
CA LEU A 33 -34.89 14.58 -3.09
C LEU A 33 -35.02 16.06 -2.73
N THR A 34 -36.26 16.53 -2.58
CA THR A 34 -36.52 17.88 -2.08
C THR A 34 -36.17 18.01 -0.60
N VAL A 35 -36.07 19.23 -0.09
CA VAL A 35 -35.91 19.50 1.35
C VAL A 35 -37.00 18.80 2.16
N ASP A 36 -38.27 18.89 1.76
CA ASP A 36 -39.37 18.24 2.50
C ASP A 36 -39.28 16.72 2.48
N GLU A 37 -38.88 16.15 1.34
CA GLU A 37 -38.70 14.70 1.20
C GLU A 37 -37.57 14.19 2.11
N HIS A 38 -36.46 14.92 2.21
CA HIS A 38 -35.38 14.59 3.14
C HIS A 38 -35.88 14.56 4.59
N LEU A 39 -36.59 15.61 5.02
CA LEU A 39 -37.04 15.73 6.41
C LEU A 39 -38.13 14.70 6.73
N ARG A 40 -39.10 14.47 5.84
CA ARG A 40 -40.13 13.44 6.05
C ARG A 40 -39.58 12.03 6.07
N LEU A 41 -38.58 11.76 5.23
CA LEU A 41 -37.90 10.46 5.22
C LEU A 41 -37.18 10.22 6.55
N ALA A 42 -36.47 11.23 7.06
CA ALA A 42 -35.77 11.16 8.34
C ALA A 42 -36.72 11.03 9.54
N SER A 43 -37.89 11.68 9.51
CA SER A 43 -38.87 11.62 10.61
C SER A 43 -39.71 10.34 10.64
N ARG A 44 -39.66 9.49 9.62
CA ARG A 44 -40.60 8.37 9.46
C ARG A 44 -40.45 7.33 10.58
N GLY A 45 -41.54 7.09 11.31
CA GLY A 45 -41.57 6.08 12.39
C GLY A 45 -40.86 6.50 13.66
N ARG A 46 -40.54 7.79 13.82
CA ARG A 46 -39.90 8.37 15.00
C ARG A 46 -40.88 9.31 15.70
N SER A 47 -40.90 9.27 17.03
CA SER A 47 -41.65 10.21 17.87
C SER A 47 -40.69 10.88 18.86
N GLY A 48 -40.83 12.18 19.05
CA GLY A 48 -40.00 12.95 19.97
C GLY A 48 -40.17 14.46 19.78
N ALA A 49 -39.32 15.24 20.46
CA ALA A 49 -39.38 16.70 20.48
C ALA A 49 -39.00 17.35 19.14
N TRP A 50 -38.17 16.69 18.33
CA TRP A 50 -37.81 17.12 16.98
C TRP A 50 -38.79 16.56 15.97
N THR A 51 -39.61 17.47 15.43
CA THR A 51 -40.56 17.22 14.35
C THR A 51 -40.16 18.00 13.12
N VAL A 52 -40.68 17.63 11.94
CA VAL A 52 -40.44 18.39 10.70
C VAL A 52 -40.86 19.86 10.86
N ALA A 53 -41.93 20.13 11.61
CA ALA A 53 -42.36 21.50 11.92
C ALA A 53 -41.32 22.26 12.77
N ARG A 54 -40.79 21.64 13.84
CA ARG A 54 -39.71 22.23 14.65
C ARG A 54 -38.44 22.44 13.82
N ALA A 55 -38.11 21.50 12.93
CA ALA A 55 -36.97 21.64 12.02
C ALA A 55 -37.12 22.87 11.11
N TYR A 56 -38.30 23.13 10.54
CA TYR A 56 -38.55 24.33 9.75
C TYR A 56 -38.52 25.63 10.57
N GLN A 57 -38.98 25.59 11.82
CA GLN A 57 -38.88 26.74 12.73
C GLN A 57 -37.41 27.04 13.09
N THR A 58 -36.60 26.00 13.28
CA THR A 58 -35.18 26.10 13.62
C THR A 58 -34.35 26.52 12.41
N PHE A 59 -34.72 26.06 11.22
CA PHE A 59 -34.05 26.39 9.96
C PHE A 59 -35.01 27.05 8.96
N PRO A 60 -35.38 28.33 9.13
CA PRO A 60 -36.36 29.01 8.26
C PRO A 60 -35.98 28.99 6.78
N ARG A 61 -34.68 29.03 6.47
CA ARG A 61 -34.18 28.92 5.08
C ARG A 61 -34.55 27.60 4.41
N LEU A 62 -34.64 26.51 5.18
CA LEU A 62 -35.13 25.23 4.65
C LEU A 62 -36.64 25.27 4.38
N ALA A 63 -37.41 26.02 5.16
CA ALA A 63 -38.84 26.20 4.94
C ALA A 63 -39.13 26.99 3.66
N GLU A 64 -38.34 28.03 3.39
CA GLU A 64 -38.40 28.81 2.15
C GLU A 64 -38.06 27.97 0.90
N ARG A 65 -37.20 26.96 1.07
CA ARG A 65 -36.66 26.09 0.01
C ARG A 65 -37.27 24.69 0.02
N LYS A 66 -38.46 24.54 0.60
CA LYS A 66 -39.11 23.25 0.86
C LYS A 66 -39.16 22.32 -0.37
N ASP A 67 -39.43 22.90 -1.53
CA ASP A 67 -39.63 22.16 -2.79
C ASP A 67 -38.35 22.07 -3.64
N ASN A 68 -37.23 22.66 -3.20
CA ASN A 68 -35.95 22.60 -3.90
C ASN A 68 -35.24 21.26 -3.66
N GLY A 69 -34.59 20.75 -4.70
CA GLY A 69 -33.76 19.54 -4.63
C GLY A 69 -32.47 19.76 -3.82
N GLY A 70 -31.93 18.70 -3.22
CA GLY A 70 -30.69 18.79 -2.41
C GLY A 70 -29.49 19.39 -3.17
N ALA A 71 -29.42 19.22 -4.49
CA ALA A 71 -28.38 19.81 -5.35
C ALA A 71 -28.60 21.31 -5.68
N GLU A 72 -29.80 21.84 -5.44
CA GLU A 72 -30.17 23.23 -5.73
C GLU A 72 -29.93 24.17 -4.54
N LEU A 73 -29.54 23.61 -3.39
CA LEU A 73 -29.21 24.32 -2.17
C LEU A 73 -27.76 24.81 -2.19
N SER A 74 -27.51 25.99 -1.64
CA SER A 74 -26.15 26.45 -1.34
C SER A 74 -25.47 25.55 -0.31
N GLY A 75 -24.13 25.62 -0.21
CA GLY A 75 -23.40 24.75 0.71
C GLY A 75 -23.82 24.89 2.17
N GLY A 76 -24.17 26.09 2.61
CA GLY A 76 -24.71 26.33 3.95
C GLY A 76 -26.11 25.75 4.16
N GLU A 77 -26.99 25.90 3.16
CA GLU A 77 -28.34 25.30 3.20
C GLU A 77 -28.28 23.77 3.20
N GLN A 78 -27.35 23.18 2.45
CA GLN A 78 -27.10 21.74 2.48
C GLN A 78 -26.63 21.27 3.85
N GLN A 79 -25.76 22.03 4.51
CA GLN A 79 -25.30 21.73 5.86
C GLN A 79 -26.44 21.80 6.87
N MET A 80 -27.27 22.86 6.81
CA MET A 80 -28.47 22.99 7.64
C MET A 80 -29.42 21.81 7.45
N LEU A 81 -29.62 21.35 6.21
CA LEU A 81 -30.46 20.19 5.93
C LEU A 81 -29.88 18.89 6.49
N ALA A 82 -28.56 18.71 6.44
CA ALA A 82 -27.90 17.55 7.03
C ALA A 82 -28.08 17.50 8.55
N ILE A 83 -27.93 18.66 9.23
CA ILE A 83 -28.15 18.80 10.67
C ILE A 83 -29.62 18.56 11.03
N ALA A 84 -30.55 19.18 10.30
CA ALA A 84 -31.98 18.99 10.51
C ALA A 84 -32.40 17.51 10.40
N ARG A 85 -31.84 16.76 9.45
CA ARG A 85 -32.08 15.31 9.32
C ARG A 85 -31.60 14.54 10.54
N ALA A 86 -30.41 14.86 11.08
CA ALA A 86 -29.89 14.19 12.27
C ALA A 86 -30.73 14.51 13.51
N LEU A 87 -31.20 15.75 13.66
CA LEU A 87 -32.06 16.16 14.77
C LEU A 87 -33.40 15.42 14.78
N LEU A 88 -33.95 15.09 13.61
CA LEU A 88 -35.20 14.32 13.51
C LEU A 88 -35.10 12.87 14.05
N PHE A 89 -33.88 12.37 14.28
CA PHE A 89 -33.68 11.12 15.02
C PHE A 89 -33.85 11.28 16.53
N ASN A 90 -34.13 12.50 17.01
CA ASN A 90 -34.26 12.84 18.43
C ASN A 90 -33.06 12.36 19.25
N PRO A 91 -31.82 12.76 18.86
CA PRO A 91 -30.62 12.29 19.51
C PRO A 91 -30.47 12.89 20.91
N ILE A 92 -29.91 12.11 21.83
CA ILE A 92 -29.37 12.62 23.10
C ILE A 92 -27.90 13.05 22.95
N LEU A 93 -27.21 12.51 21.94
CA LEU A 93 -25.85 12.91 21.55
C LEU A 93 -25.83 13.17 20.03
N LEU A 94 -25.50 14.39 19.63
CA LEU A 94 -25.27 14.78 18.25
C LEU A 94 -23.77 14.87 17.97
N VAL A 95 -23.26 13.97 17.13
CA VAL A 95 -21.87 13.97 16.67
C VAL A 95 -21.79 14.65 15.30
N MET A 96 -20.86 15.59 15.14
CA MET A 96 -20.68 16.30 13.87
C MET A 96 -19.22 16.33 13.46
N ASP A 97 -18.98 15.91 12.22
CA ASP A 97 -17.65 15.75 11.63
C ASP A 97 -17.38 16.86 10.60
N GLU A 98 -16.53 17.82 10.99
CA GLU A 98 -16.16 19.03 10.24
C GLU A 98 -17.35 19.78 9.61
N PRO A 99 -18.37 20.18 10.41
CA PRO A 99 -19.57 20.79 9.86
C PRO A 99 -19.34 22.15 9.20
N THR A 100 -18.20 22.82 9.45
CA THR A 100 -17.90 24.14 8.90
C THR A 100 -17.00 24.12 7.67
N GLU A 101 -16.55 22.94 7.22
CA GLU A 101 -15.63 22.80 6.10
C GLU A 101 -16.20 23.37 4.79
N GLY A 102 -15.42 24.22 4.13
CA GLY A 102 -15.75 24.78 2.82
C GLY A 102 -16.97 25.72 2.82
N LEU A 103 -17.39 26.21 3.99
CA LEU A 103 -18.46 27.20 4.12
C LEU A 103 -17.90 28.62 4.14
N ALA A 104 -18.70 29.58 3.65
CA ALA A 104 -18.36 30.99 3.74
C ALA A 104 -18.35 31.45 5.22
N PRO A 105 -17.50 32.40 5.64
CA PRO A 105 -17.37 32.80 7.05
C PRO A 105 -18.68 33.16 7.76
N VAL A 106 -19.60 33.82 7.05
CA VAL A 106 -20.93 34.17 7.59
C VAL A 106 -21.76 32.93 7.93
N ILE A 107 -21.65 31.87 7.12
CA ILE A 107 -22.34 30.60 7.35
C ILE A 107 -21.69 29.84 8.51
N VAL A 108 -20.36 29.91 8.64
CA VAL A 108 -19.63 29.32 9.79
C VAL A 108 -20.15 29.89 11.10
N GLN A 109 -20.26 31.22 11.21
CA GLN A 109 -20.84 31.90 12.37
C GLN A 109 -22.28 31.43 12.64
N GLN A 110 -23.11 31.36 11.59
CA GLN A 110 -24.48 30.90 11.71
C GLN A 110 -24.60 29.46 12.23
N VAL A 111 -23.71 28.55 11.78
CA VAL A 111 -23.64 27.18 12.29
C VAL A 111 -23.19 27.19 13.75
N ALA A 112 -22.16 27.96 14.11
CA ALA A 112 -21.66 28.05 15.49
C ALA A 112 -22.73 28.55 16.48
N GLU A 113 -23.45 29.63 16.14
CA GLU A 113 -24.57 30.15 16.95
C GLU A 113 -25.68 29.12 17.14
N MET A 114 -26.01 28.39 16.07
CA MET A 114 -27.02 27.34 16.13
C MET A 114 -26.59 26.19 17.04
N LEU A 115 -25.33 25.77 17.01
CA LEU A 115 -24.81 24.74 17.90
C LEU A 115 -24.86 25.15 19.36
N LYS A 116 -24.53 26.41 19.66
CA LYS A 116 -24.68 26.98 21.01
C LYS A 116 -26.13 26.93 21.48
N HIS A 117 -27.08 27.32 20.64
CA HIS A 117 -28.51 27.26 21.00
C HIS A 117 -28.98 25.81 21.24
N LEU A 118 -28.59 24.87 20.38
CA LEU A 118 -28.95 23.45 20.56
C LEU A 118 -28.39 22.88 21.87
N ALA A 119 -27.17 23.27 22.25
CA ALA A 119 -26.56 22.84 23.51
C ALA A 119 -27.17 23.54 24.73
N ALA A 120 -27.48 24.84 24.62
CA ALA A 120 -28.04 25.65 25.71
C ALA A 120 -29.45 25.23 26.13
N ASP A 121 -30.25 24.69 25.21
CA ASP A 121 -31.57 24.13 25.50
C ASP A 121 -31.50 22.87 26.39
N GLY A 122 -30.30 22.28 26.59
CA GLY A 122 -30.04 21.16 27.50
C GLY A 122 -30.61 19.80 27.05
N GLU A 123 -31.30 19.76 25.91
CA GLU A 123 -31.93 18.54 25.38
C GLU A 123 -30.92 17.61 24.67
N ILE A 124 -29.81 18.15 24.15
CA ILE A 124 -28.86 17.43 23.28
C ILE A 124 -27.42 17.74 23.67
N SER A 125 -26.62 16.70 23.91
CA SER A 125 -25.16 16.84 24.02
C SER A 125 -24.53 16.90 22.63
N VAL A 126 -23.56 17.78 22.41
CA VAL A 126 -22.89 17.94 21.11
C VAL A 126 -21.44 17.48 21.22
N LEU A 127 -21.02 16.57 20.33
CA LEU A 127 -19.61 16.24 20.10
C LEU A 127 -19.21 16.79 18.72
N LEU A 128 -18.41 17.85 18.73
CA LEU A 128 -17.96 18.55 17.53
C LEU A 128 -16.51 18.14 17.20
N ILE A 129 -16.30 17.61 16.01
CA ILE A 129 -14.97 17.34 15.44
C ILE A 129 -14.69 18.48 14.47
N GLU A 130 -13.67 19.28 14.74
CA GLU A 130 -13.34 20.45 13.95
C GLU A 130 -11.84 20.64 13.81
N GLN A 131 -11.43 21.10 12.63
CA GLN A 131 -10.08 21.62 12.38
C GLN A 131 -10.02 23.14 12.55
N ASN A 132 -11.16 23.83 12.45
CA ASN A 132 -11.22 25.26 12.69
C ASN A 132 -11.25 25.56 14.19
N LEU A 133 -10.09 25.90 14.74
CA LEU A 133 -9.94 26.19 16.17
C LEU A 133 -10.84 27.33 16.64
N GLY A 134 -11.08 28.35 15.81
CA GLY A 134 -11.97 29.46 16.16
C GLY A 134 -13.38 28.97 16.47
N VAL A 135 -13.91 28.06 15.65
CA VAL A 135 -15.24 27.45 15.85
C VAL A 135 -15.23 26.53 17.07
N ALA A 136 -14.20 25.69 17.21
CA ALA A 136 -14.09 24.76 18.33
C ALA A 136 -14.06 25.49 19.68
N ILE A 137 -13.26 26.56 19.79
CA ILE A 137 -13.20 27.41 20.98
C ILE A 137 -14.52 28.14 21.21
N GLU A 138 -15.14 28.64 20.13
CA GLU A 138 -16.36 29.42 20.24
C GLU A 138 -17.55 28.58 20.72
N VAL A 139 -17.65 27.32 20.29
CA VAL A 139 -18.85 26.48 20.50
C VAL A 139 -18.70 25.52 21.68
N ALA A 140 -17.51 24.99 21.94
CA ALA A 140 -17.33 23.92 22.91
C ALA A 140 -17.08 24.46 24.33
N ASP A 141 -17.54 23.73 25.35
CA ASP A 141 -17.13 23.97 26.75
C ASP A 141 -15.75 23.39 27.05
N THR A 142 -15.45 22.22 26.45
CA THR A 142 -14.20 21.46 26.60
C THR A 142 -13.66 21.10 25.23
N VAL A 143 -12.33 21.21 25.06
CA VAL A 143 -11.63 20.87 23.82
C VAL A 143 -10.63 19.75 24.09
N ASP A 144 -10.77 18.66 23.34
CA ASP A 144 -9.82 17.56 23.29
C ASP A 144 -8.94 17.68 22.04
N VAL A 145 -7.62 17.71 22.24
CA VAL A 145 -6.66 17.84 21.15
C VAL A 145 -6.10 16.47 20.80
N MET A 146 -6.46 16.00 19.60
CA MET A 146 -6.01 14.69 19.10
C MET A 146 -4.74 14.83 18.26
N VAL A 147 -3.70 14.05 18.60
CA VAL A 147 -2.45 13.95 17.84
C VAL A 147 -2.14 12.47 17.62
N ASN A 148 -1.95 12.07 16.36
CA ASN A 148 -1.64 10.68 15.98
C ASN A 148 -2.61 9.64 16.59
N GLY A 149 -3.91 9.94 16.57
CA GLY A 149 -4.96 9.05 17.07
C GLY A 149 -5.06 8.95 18.60
N ARG A 150 -4.38 9.82 19.35
CA ARG A 150 -4.45 9.90 20.82
C ARG A 150 -4.86 11.30 21.26
N ILE A 151 -5.68 11.40 22.30
CA ILE A 151 -5.95 12.69 22.94
C ILE A 151 -4.68 13.09 23.70
N ALA A 152 -3.96 14.07 23.16
CA ALA A 152 -2.72 14.58 23.73
C ALA A 152 -3.01 15.48 24.94
N ARG A 153 -4.11 16.26 24.88
CA ARG A 153 -4.58 17.12 25.96
C ARG A 153 -6.10 17.30 25.92
N SER A 154 -6.67 17.55 27.09
CA SER A 154 -8.07 17.95 27.31
C SER A 154 -8.06 19.20 28.18
N MET A 155 -8.80 20.24 27.81
CA MET A 155 -8.86 21.49 28.57
C MET A 155 -10.18 22.25 28.33
N PRO A 156 -10.58 23.16 29.23
CA PRO A 156 -11.65 24.11 28.97
C PRO A 156 -11.35 24.95 27.73
N SER A 157 -12.36 25.21 26.89
CA SER A 157 -12.18 26.05 25.69
C SER A 157 -11.69 27.46 26.00
N ALA A 158 -12.12 28.03 27.13
CA ALA A 158 -11.71 29.35 27.60
C ALA A 158 -10.21 29.45 27.93
N GLU A 159 -9.60 28.35 28.39
CA GLU A 159 -8.16 28.29 28.65
C GLU A 159 -7.39 28.32 27.31
N LEU A 160 -7.82 27.49 26.35
CA LEU A 160 -7.23 27.47 25.02
C LEU A 160 -7.42 28.80 24.28
N ALA A 161 -8.55 29.49 24.49
CA ALA A 161 -8.81 30.82 23.95
C ALA A 161 -7.83 31.90 24.45
N ALA A 162 -7.40 31.79 25.71
CA ALA A 162 -6.56 32.78 26.38
C ALA A 162 -5.06 32.64 26.05
N ASP A 163 -4.60 31.43 25.67
CA ASP A 163 -3.18 31.14 25.42
C ASP A 163 -2.86 31.02 23.91
N ARG A 164 -2.49 32.14 23.29
CA ARG A 164 -2.12 32.19 21.87
C ARG A 164 -0.92 31.32 21.51
N ASP A 165 0.05 31.18 22.40
CA ASP A 165 1.26 30.39 22.14
C ASP A 165 0.94 28.89 22.19
N LEU A 166 0.01 28.48 23.04
CA LEU A 166 -0.53 27.13 23.06
C LEU A 166 -1.31 26.82 21.77
N GLN A 167 -2.13 27.75 21.27
CA GLN A 167 -2.82 27.60 19.98
C GLN A 167 -1.82 27.38 18.84
N GLN A 168 -0.74 28.18 18.78
CA GLN A 168 0.29 28.05 17.75
C GLN A 168 1.07 26.73 17.84
N ARG A 169 1.47 26.32 19.05
CA ARG A 169 2.19 25.06 19.29
C ARG A 169 1.37 23.83 18.93
N LEU A 170 0.06 23.87 19.21
CA LEU A 170 -0.85 22.75 18.94
C LEU A 170 -1.26 22.63 17.47
N LEU A 171 -1.28 23.73 16.73
CA LEU A 171 -1.72 23.76 15.33
C LEU A 171 -0.58 23.73 14.30
N GLY A 172 0.68 23.88 14.71
CA GLY A 172 1.83 23.80 13.79
C GLY A 172 1.86 24.89 12.71
N VAL A 173 1.13 26.00 12.90
CA VAL A 173 1.02 27.09 11.92
C VAL A 173 2.05 28.18 12.23
N LYS A 174 3.23 28.12 11.60
CA LYS A 174 4.06 29.32 11.39
C LYS A 174 3.46 30.11 10.23
N VAL A 175 2.76 31.22 10.53
CA VAL A 175 2.56 32.29 9.54
C VAL A 175 3.79 33.18 9.62
N GLY A 176 4.59 33.19 8.56
CA GLY A 176 5.81 34.00 8.51
C GLY A 176 5.51 35.48 8.42
N LEU A 177 6.21 36.26 9.25
CA LEU A 177 6.81 37.54 8.91
C LEU A 177 8.16 37.62 9.67
N ASP A 178 9.22 37.75 8.89
CA ASP A 178 10.57 38.24 9.18
C ASP A 178 11.07 38.27 10.64
N GLU A 179 12.03 37.41 10.98
CA GLU A 179 13.29 37.76 11.69
C GLU A 179 14.20 36.52 11.88
N GLU A 180 15.51 36.79 11.94
CA GLU A 180 16.68 35.88 11.85
C GLU A 180 16.80 34.81 12.96
N PRO A 181 17.59 33.72 12.77
CA PRO A 181 17.66 32.62 13.73
C PRO A 181 18.50 32.99 14.97
N GLY A 182 17.81 33.32 16.06
CA GLY A 182 18.39 33.48 17.39
C GLY A 182 18.24 32.24 18.26
N GLU A 183 19.37 31.82 18.83
CA GLU A 183 19.68 30.78 19.83
C GLU A 183 18.53 30.17 20.67
N ASP A 184 18.54 28.82 20.75
CA ASP A 184 17.79 28.04 21.74
C ASP A 184 18.17 28.46 23.18
N PRO A 185 17.21 28.79 24.07
CA PRO A 185 17.51 28.88 25.49
C PRO A 185 17.47 27.48 26.13
N ALA A 186 18.52 27.20 26.90
CA ALA A 186 18.62 26.08 27.83
C ALA A 186 17.53 26.15 28.93
N PRO A 187 17.20 25.01 29.59
CA PRO A 187 15.99 24.90 30.38
C PRO A 187 16.14 25.62 31.72
N ASP A 188 15.20 26.51 32.04
CA ASP A 188 15.14 27.11 33.36
C ASP A 188 14.41 26.16 34.33
N ALA A 189 15.07 25.93 35.45
CA ALA A 189 14.64 25.06 36.52
C ALA A 189 13.86 25.90 37.54
N GLY A 190 12.60 25.56 37.75
CA GLY A 190 11.86 25.99 38.94
C GLY A 190 10.54 26.69 38.66
N ALA A 191 9.49 25.90 38.47
CA ALA A 191 8.14 26.27 38.91
C ALA A 191 7.48 25.04 39.50
N ALA A 192 6.98 25.21 40.71
CA ALA A 192 6.62 24.16 41.64
C ALA A 192 5.34 23.40 41.24
N ASP A 193 5.46 22.09 41.38
CA ASP A 193 4.45 21.07 41.70
C ASP A 193 3.11 21.61 42.22
N GLN A 194 2.08 21.61 41.36
CA GLN A 194 0.68 21.41 41.75
C GLN A 194 0.16 20.22 40.94
N PRO A 195 -0.43 19.20 41.59
CA PRO A 195 -0.87 18.00 40.88
C PRO A 195 -2.23 18.30 40.23
N ASP A 196 -2.22 18.75 38.98
CA ASP A 196 -3.39 18.60 38.13
C ASP A 196 -3.61 17.10 37.91
N THR A 197 -4.58 16.55 38.63
CA THR A 197 -5.01 15.17 38.52
C THR A 197 -5.55 14.94 37.11
N VAL A 198 -4.66 14.57 36.19
CA VAL A 198 -5.02 14.01 34.88
C VAL A 198 -5.88 12.78 35.13
N THR A 199 -7.17 12.89 34.86
CA THR A 199 -8.06 11.73 34.88
C THR A 199 -7.83 10.97 33.58
N VAL A 200 -7.00 9.93 33.65
CA VAL A 200 -6.70 9.04 32.53
C VAL A 200 -7.90 8.11 32.30
N TYR A 201 -8.66 8.35 31.24
CA TYR A 201 -9.67 7.39 30.77
C TYR A 201 -9.00 6.37 29.84
N THR A 202 -8.64 5.21 30.37
CA THR A 202 -8.33 4.04 29.56
C THR A 202 -9.59 3.20 29.43
N VAL A 203 -10.11 3.02 28.22
CA VAL A 203 -11.18 2.04 27.95
C VAL A 203 -10.55 0.65 28.06
N ARG A 204 -10.64 0.05 29.24
CA ARG A 204 -10.29 -1.36 29.47
C ARG A 204 -11.47 -2.24 29.07
N ARG A 205 -11.19 -3.31 28.34
CA ARG A 205 -12.18 -4.32 27.96
C ARG A 205 -12.38 -5.27 29.14
N SER A 206 -13.58 -5.81 29.32
CA SER A 206 -13.90 -6.74 30.42
C SER A 206 -13.32 -8.16 30.23
N SER A 207 -12.09 -8.27 29.74
CA SER A 207 -11.29 -9.50 29.74
C SER A 207 -9.92 -9.34 30.40
N ASP A 208 -9.64 -8.17 30.99
CA ASP A 208 -8.31 -7.87 31.55
C ASP A 208 -8.15 -8.28 33.03
N ASP A 209 -9.17 -8.87 33.66
CA ASP A 209 -9.06 -9.49 34.99
C ASP A 209 -9.12 -11.02 34.88
N VAL A 210 -8.01 -11.61 34.43
CA VAL A 210 -7.62 -12.95 34.86
C VAL A 210 -6.18 -12.84 35.36
N GLU A 211 -6.01 -12.74 36.68
CA GLU A 211 -4.74 -13.08 37.31
C GLU A 211 -4.29 -14.43 36.76
N ALA A 212 -3.11 -14.46 36.16
CA ALA A 212 -2.50 -15.67 35.65
C ALA A 212 -2.31 -16.66 36.81
N ALA A 213 -3.24 -17.59 36.98
CA ALA A 213 -2.98 -18.80 37.73
C ALA A 213 -1.79 -19.53 37.06
N PRO A 214 -0.82 -20.04 37.84
CA PRO A 214 0.32 -20.73 37.26
C PRO A 214 -0.17 -21.91 36.44
N ALA A 215 0.26 -21.96 35.17
CA ALA A 215 -0.08 -23.04 34.27
C ALA A 215 0.35 -24.39 34.89
N PRO A 216 -0.51 -25.42 34.93
CA PRO A 216 -0.07 -26.75 35.28
C PRO A 216 0.96 -27.22 34.23
N GLU A 217 2.06 -27.80 34.69
CA GLU A 217 3.11 -28.41 33.86
C GLU A 217 2.48 -29.25 32.74
N ALA A 218 2.56 -28.75 31.52
CA ALA A 218 2.17 -29.49 30.34
C ALA A 218 3.22 -30.58 30.09
N ALA A 219 2.77 -31.84 30.14
CA ALA A 219 3.54 -32.99 29.70
C ALA A 219 4.12 -32.75 28.28
N PRO A 220 5.31 -33.29 27.97
CA PRO A 220 5.97 -33.04 26.69
C PRO A 220 5.08 -33.47 25.53
N PRO A 221 5.08 -32.74 24.40
CA PRO A 221 4.19 -33.02 23.29
C PRO A 221 4.55 -34.38 22.68
N ALA A 222 3.60 -35.31 22.71
CA ALA A 222 3.67 -36.53 21.92
C ALA A 222 3.79 -36.13 20.44
N GLU A 223 4.82 -36.63 19.76
CA GLU A 223 5.07 -36.44 18.34
C GLU A 223 3.82 -36.79 17.50
N ARG A 224 3.06 -35.77 17.11
CA ARG A 224 2.11 -35.89 16.00
C ARG A 224 2.87 -35.61 14.71
N ALA A 225 3.53 -36.65 14.21
CA ALA A 225 4.05 -36.68 12.85
C ALA A 225 2.88 -36.60 11.86
N VAL A 226 2.55 -35.40 11.39
CA VAL A 226 1.73 -35.22 10.19
C VAL A 226 2.61 -35.53 8.98
N ARG A 227 2.72 -36.80 8.61
CA ARG A 227 3.28 -37.19 7.30
C ARG A 227 2.24 -36.85 6.23
N GLY A 228 2.49 -35.77 5.49
CA GLY A 228 1.72 -35.44 4.30
C GLY A 228 1.82 -36.55 3.25
N PHE A 229 0.67 -36.98 2.75
CA PHE A 229 0.57 -37.85 1.58
C PHE A 229 0.97 -37.04 0.34
N THR A 230 2.07 -37.40 -0.31
CA THR A 230 2.43 -36.91 -1.64
C THR A 230 2.68 -38.10 -2.57
N ARG A 231 2.47 -37.90 -3.87
CA ARG A 231 2.69 -38.90 -4.93
C ARG A 231 4.12 -39.47 -4.97
N TRP A 232 5.08 -38.82 -4.30
CA TRP A 232 6.48 -39.25 -4.21
C TRP A 232 6.73 -40.30 -3.11
N ASN A 233 5.77 -40.55 -2.22
CA ASN A 233 5.86 -41.56 -1.15
C ASN A 233 5.08 -42.85 -1.46
N ALA A 234 4.60 -43.04 -2.69
CA ALA A 234 3.87 -44.25 -3.09
C ALA A 234 4.83 -45.37 -3.51
N VAL A 235 5.25 -46.20 -2.55
CA VAL A 235 5.91 -47.49 -2.82
C VAL A 235 4.93 -48.64 -2.55
N ASP A 236 3.75 -48.63 -3.20
CA ASP A 236 2.98 -49.86 -3.47
C ASP A 236 1.86 -49.57 -4.50
N PRO A 237 1.83 -50.24 -5.67
CA PRO A 237 0.76 -50.09 -6.65
C PRO A 237 -0.60 -50.68 -6.23
N ARG A 238 -0.72 -51.30 -5.05
CA ARG A 238 -1.94 -52.00 -4.61
C ARG A 238 -2.81 -51.27 -3.59
N SER A 239 -2.41 -50.10 -3.10
CA SER A 239 -3.22 -49.31 -2.17
C SER A 239 -3.88 -48.11 -2.86
N ALA A 240 -4.93 -48.37 -3.63
CA ALA A 240 -5.88 -47.33 -4.03
C ALA A 240 -7.15 -47.49 -3.20
N PRO A 241 -7.60 -46.48 -2.42
CA PRO A 241 -8.97 -46.48 -1.92
C PRO A 241 -9.86 -45.93 -3.04
N ARG A 242 -10.30 -46.85 -3.91
CA ARG A 242 -11.57 -46.70 -4.61
C ARG A 242 -12.70 -46.98 -3.63
N ASP A 243 -13.75 -46.17 -3.76
CA ASP A 243 -15.13 -46.49 -3.43
C ASP A 243 -15.46 -46.84 -1.97
N ARG A 244 -15.59 -45.82 -1.10
CA ARG A 244 -16.42 -45.91 0.13
C ARG A 244 -17.10 -44.59 0.50
N LEU A 245 -17.78 -43.96 -0.47
CA LEU A 245 -18.71 -42.86 -0.17
C LEU A 245 -20.16 -43.15 -0.61
N ILE A 246 -20.44 -44.38 -1.02
CA ILE A 246 -21.79 -44.87 -1.30
C ILE A 246 -21.92 -46.22 -0.63
N ASP A 247 -22.30 -46.20 0.65
CA ASP A 247 -23.29 -47.08 1.27
C ASP A 247 -23.21 -46.91 2.79
N GLY A 248 -24.26 -46.29 3.33
CA GLY A 248 -24.40 -46.03 4.75
C GLY A 248 -24.40 -47.32 5.56
N ARG A 249 -23.45 -47.42 6.49
CA ARG A 249 -23.57 -48.13 7.77
C ARG A 249 -22.50 -47.55 8.71
N ALA A 250 -22.96 -46.86 9.74
CA ALA A 250 -22.15 -46.47 10.87
C ALA A 250 -21.61 -47.71 11.60
N ASP A 251 -20.43 -47.57 12.18
CA ASP A 251 -19.74 -48.57 13.01
C ASP A 251 -20.66 -49.04 14.17
N PRO A 252 -20.94 -50.35 14.37
CA PRO A 252 -21.99 -50.80 15.31
C PRO A 252 -21.60 -50.78 16.80
N GLY A 253 -20.46 -50.21 17.18
CA GLY A 253 -19.87 -50.43 18.51
C GLY A 253 -19.83 -49.24 19.46
N ALA A 254 -20.10 -48.02 19.01
CA ALA A 254 -20.10 -46.83 19.88
C ALA A 254 -21.54 -46.45 20.24
N PRO A 255 -21.90 -46.29 21.52
CA PRO A 255 -23.20 -45.75 21.88
C PRO A 255 -23.33 -44.38 21.21
N VAL A 256 -24.37 -44.23 20.38
CA VAL A 256 -24.72 -42.96 19.76
C VAL A 256 -25.04 -42.00 20.89
N PRO A 257 -24.34 -40.86 21.02
CA PRO A 257 -24.67 -39.90 22.06
C PRO A 257 -26.13 -39.52 21.91
N SER A 258 -26.83 -39.43 23.03
CA SER A 258 -28.21 -38.95 23.03
C SER A 258 -28.28 -37.57 22.38
N LEU A 259 -29.44 -37.20 21.85
CA LEU A 259 -29.64 -35.86 21.27
C LEU A 259 -29.29 -34.76 22.28
N ASP A 260 -29.51 -35.02 23.58
CA ASP A 260 -29.16 -34.10 24.66
C ASP A 260 -27.65 -34.03 24.92
N GLU A 261 -26.92 -35.16 24.84
CA GLU A 261 -25.45 -35.18 24.94
C GLU A 261 -24.78 -34.55 23.71
N ALA A 262 -25.33 -34.77 22.52
CA ALA A 262 -24.88 -34.11 21.30
C ALA A 262 -25.17 -32.60 21.33
N ALA A 263 -26.32 -32.19 21.88
CA ALA A 263 -26.67 -30.79 22.09
C ALA A 263 -25.80 -30.13 23.17
N ALA A 264 -25.49 -30.83 24.26
CA ALA A 264 -24.59 -30.36 25.32
C ALA A 264 -23.15 -30.24 24.80
N ALA A 265 -22.65 -31.20 24.02
CA ALA A 265 -21.33 -31.14 23.38
C ALA A 265 -21.26 -30.03 22.32
N LEU A 266 -22.37 -29.73 21.61
CA LEU A 266 -22.48 -28.58 20.71
C LEU A 266 -22.56 -27.24 21.47
N ALA A 267 -23.11 -27.24 22.68
CA ALA A 267 -23.14 -26.08 23.57
C ALA A 267 -21.76 -25.80 24.19
N ASP A 268 -21.03 -26.84 24.60
CA ASP A 268 -19.65 -26.77 25.12
C ASP A 268 -18.60 -26.54 24.02
N SER A 269 -18.83 -27.02 22.80
CA SER A 269 -17.98 -26.73 21.64
C SER A 269 -18.27 -25.35 21.01
N ARG A 270 -19.02 -24.48 21.71
CA ARG A 270 -18.75 -23.04 21.68
C ARG A 270 -17.39 -22.73 22.35
N GLN A 271 -16.34 -23.48 22.00
CA GLN A 271 -15.00 -22.91 21.92
C GLN A 271 -15.18 -21.63 21.12
N ALA A 272 -15.11 -20.52 21.85
CA ALA A 272 -15.33 -19.17 21.37
C ALA A 272 -14.84 -19.11 19.92
N GLY A 273 -15.78 -19.08 18.97
CA GLY A 273 -15.44 -18.97 17.56
C GLY A 273 -14.49 -17.80 17.52
N ARG A 274 -13.21 -18.06 17.22
CA ARG A 274 -12.13 -17.12 17.50
C ARG A 274 -12.51 -15.84 16.77
N VAL A 275 -13.03 -14.86 17.50
CA VAL A 275 -13.46 -13.61 16.91
C VAL A 275 -12.16 -12.97 16.50
N VAL A 276 -11.80 -13.11 15.23
CA VAL A 276 -10.68 -12.37 14.68
C VAL A 276 -11.18 -10.94 14.66
N GLU A 277 -10.83 -10.18 15.70
CA GLU A 277 -11.13 -8.77 15.74
C GLU A 277 -10.45 -8.12 14.54
N PHE A 278 -11.26 -7.55 13.65
CA PHE A 278 -10.73 -6.77 12.54
C PHE A 278 -10.48 -5.35 13.05
N PRO A 279 -9.25 -4.81 12.95
CA PRO A 279 -8.92 -3.53 13.54
C PRO A 279 -9.46 -2.38 12.67
N VAL A 280 -10.77 -2.16 12.65
CA VAL A 280 -11.41 -1.13 11.80
C VAL A 280 -10.78 0.26 12.01
N ALA A 281 -10.38 0.58 13.23
CA ALA A 281 -9.70 1.84 13.57
C ALA A 281 -8.36 2.04 12.84
N THR A 282 -7.57 0.98 12.59
CA THR A 282 -6.29 1.09 11.85
C THR A 282 -6.48 1.26 10.34
N THR A 283 -7.72 1.11 9.87
CA THR A 283 -8.08 1.26 8.45
C THR A 283 -8.71 2.61 8.13
N VAL A 284 -8.83 3.50 9.13
CA VAL A 284 -9.36 4.86 8.95
C VAL A 284 -8.45 5.64 7.99
N GLY A 285 -9.03 6.23 6.94
CA GLY A 285 -8.29 6.91 5.87
C GLY A 285 -7.79 5.99 4.75
N HIS A 286 -8.00 4.67 4.86
CA HIS A 286 -7.60 3.68 3.87
C HIS A 286 -8.81 2.93 3.30
N ALA A 287 -8.99 2.99 1.99
CA ALA A 287 -10.06 2.35 1.25
C ALA A 287 -9.56 1.15 0.46
N ALA A 288 -10.35 0.08 0.44
CA ALA A 288 -10.17 -1.05 -0.46
C ALA A 288 -10.75 -0.70 -1.84
N TYR A 289 -9.88 -0.59 -2.84
CA TYR A 289 -10.27 -0.35 -4.22
C TYR A 289 -10.65 -1.67 -4.88
N VAL A 290 -11.90 -1.78 -5.32
CA VAL A 290 -12.43 -2.94 -6.06
C VAL A 290 -12.57 -2.54 -7.52
N ALA A 291 -11.62 -2.96 -8.35
CA ALA A 291 -11.50 -2.49 -9.73
C ALA A 291 -11.70 -3.63 -10.74
N GLY A 292 -12.35 -3.34 -11.86
CA GLY A 292 -12.55 -4.32 -12.92
C GLY A 292 -13.57 -3.86 -13.97
N THR A 293 -13.95 -4.73 -14.90
CA THR A 293 -14.92 -4.42 -15.95
C THR A 293 -16.34 -4.71 -15.46
N PHE A 294 -17.03 -3.69 -14.93
CA PHE A 294 -18.36 -3.89 -14.28
C PHE A 294 -19.46 -4.22 -15.29
N ASP A 295 -19.28 -3.88 -16.56
CA ASP A 295 -20.17 -4.24 -17.66
C ASP A 295 -20.32 -5.75 -17.90
N THR A 296 -19.35 -6.53 -17.45
CA THR A 296 -19.25 -7.98 -17.66
C THR A 296 -19.13 -8.76 -16.35
N LYS A 297 -18.52 -8.16 -15.32
CA LYS A 297 -18.19 -8.80 -14.02
C LYS A 297 -18.75 -8.05 -12.82
N GLY A 298 -19.75 -7.19 -13.02
CA GLY A 298 -20.30 -6.36 -11.96
C GLY A 298 -20.82 -7.17 -10.77
N ARG A 299 -21.41 -8.35 -10.98
CA ARG A 299 -21.93 -9.19 -9.88
C ARG A 299 -20.80 -9.69 -8.98
N GLU A 300 -19.72 -10.17 -9.56
CA GLU A 300 -18.54 -10.70 -8.87
C GLU A 300 -17.77 -9.60 -8.14
N LEU A 301 -17.61 -8.43 -8.78
CA LEU A 301 -16.95 -7.28 -8.18
C LEU A 301 -17.77 -6.69 -7.03
N PHE A 302 -19.10 -6.61 -7.16
CA PHE A 302 -19.96 -6.23 -6.03
C PHE A 302 -19.95 -7.28 -4.90
N PHE A 303 -19.78 -8.56 -5.21
CA PHE A 303 -19.62 -9.57 -4.18
C PHE A 303 -18.34 -9.35 -3.37
N LEU A 304 -17.20 -9.09 -4.03
CA LEU A 304 -15.95 -8.71 -3.36
C LEU A 304 -16.13 -7.48 -2.48
N ARG A 305 -16.76 -6.42 -3.03
CA ARG A 305 -17.09 -5.20 -2.27
C ARG A 305 -17.89 -5.52 -1.01
N ASN A 306 -18.98 -6.28 -1.14
CA ASN A 306 -19.84 -6.62 -0.02
C ASN A 306 -19.11 -7.44 1.06
N CYS A 307 -18.20 -8.34 0.67
CA CYS A 307 -17.36 -9.07 1.62
C CYS A 307 -16.45 -8.14 2.43
N LEU A 308 -15.84 -7.14 1.78
CA LEU A 308 -14.99 -6.14 2.43
C LEU A 308 -15.81 -5.21 3.35
N GLU A 309 -16.97 -4.73 2.88
CA GLU A 309 -17.87 -3.86 3.65
C GLU A 309 -18.40 -4.54 4.92
N LYS A 310 -18.66 -5.86 4.87
CA LYS A 310 -19.05 -6.65 6.05
C LYS A 310 -17.97 -6.71 7.13
N LEU A 311 -16.71 -6.50 6.77
CA LEU A 311 -15.59 -6.39 7.71
C LEU A 311 -15.34 -4.95 8.19
N GLY A 312 -16.19 -4.00 7.78
CA GLY A 312 -16.09 -2.59 8.19
C GLY A 312 -15.11 -1.76 7.36
N LEU A 313 -14.56 -2.30 6.27
CA LEU A 313 -13.66 -1.55 5.39
C LEU A 313 -14.44 -0.58 4.50
N ARG A 314 -13.93 0.65 4.37
CA ARG A 314 -14.35 1.56 3.30
C ARG A 314 -13.96 0.96 1.96
N THR A 315 -14.88 0.95 1.00
CA THR A 315 -14.61 0.48 -0.35
C THR A 315 -14.81 1.56 -1.40
N VAL A 316 -14.05 1.47 -2.49
CA VAL A 316 -14.22 2.31 -3.68
C VAL A 316 -14.30 1.38 -4.89
N THR A 317 -15.44 1.37 -5.60
CA THR A 317 -15.56 0.59 -6.83
C THR A 317 -15.11 1.40 -8.04
N VAL A 318 -14.23 0.82 -8.85
CA VAL A 318 -13.66 1.47 -10.04
C VAL A 318 -13.97 0.64 -11.28
N ASP A 319 -14.75 1.21 -12.20
CA ASP A 319 -15.06 0.54 -13.45
C ASP A 319 -14.05 0.84 -14.54
N LEU A 320 -13.61 -0.22 -15.20
CA LEU A 320 -12.59 -0.25 -16.25
C LEU A 320 -13.19 -0.73 -17.58
N ALA A 321 -14.51 -0.80 -17.69
CA ALA A 321 -15.21 -1.18 -18.90
C ALA A 321 -14.96 -0.19 -20.05
N THR A 322 -14.72 -0.75 -21.24
CA THR A 322 -14.50 0.01 -22.49
C THR A 322 -15.69 -0.06 -23.46
N SER A 323 -16.78 -0.76 -23.08
CA SER A 323 -17.93 -1.03 -23.94
C SER A 323 -18.92 0.13 -24.09
N GLY A 324 -18.80 1.19 -23.29
CA GLY A 324 -19.72 2.34 -23.28
C GLY A 324 -21.08 2.07 -22.62
N LYS A 325 -21.29 0.89 -22.03
CA LYS A 325 -22.49 0.59 -21.22
C LYS A 325 -22.51 1.44 -19.94
N PRO A 326 -23.70 1.71 -19.35
CA PRO A 326 -23.80 2.39 -18.07
C PRO A 326 -22.98 1.68 -16.98
N SER A 327 -22.25 2.47 -16.21
CA SER A 327 -21.42 1.96 -15.12
C SER A 327 -22.18 2.01 -13.79
N PRO A 328 -22.25 0.91 -13.03
CA PRO A 328 -22.81 0.90 -11.67
C PRO A 328 -21.75 1.19 -10.59
N ALA A 329 -20.48 1.39 -10.96
CA ALA A 329 -19.40 1.66 -10.00
C ALA A 329 -19.40 3.12 -9.52
N MET A 330 -18.76 3.38 -8.39
CA MET A 330 -18.61 4.73 -7.84
C MET A 330 -17.76 5.62 -8.76
N ILE A 331 -16.68 5.06 -9.31
CA ILE A 331 -15.80 5.73 -10.26
C ILE A 331 -16.12 5.23 -11.67
N HIS A 332 -16.54 6.16 -12.52
CA HIS A 332 -16.93 5.89 -13.90
C HIS A 332 -15.70 5.63 -14.80
N PRO A 333 -15.76 4.73 -15.81
CA PRO A 333 -14.59 4.41 -16.65
C PRO A 333 -14.02 5.62 -17.40
N ARG A 334 -14.88 6.60 -17.76
CA ARG A 334 -14.43 7.87 -18.35
C ARG A 334 -13.60 8.71 -17.39
N GLU A 335 -13.87 8.65 -16.08
CA GLU A 335 -13.03 9.34 -15.09
C GLU A 335 -11.63 8.74 -15.09
N VAL A 336 -11.52 7.41 -15.06
CA VAL A 336 -10.24 6.69 -15.16
C VAL A 336 -9.52 7.05 -16.45
N ALA A 337 -10.21 6.99 -17.59
CA ALA A 337 -9.65 7.27 -18.91
C ALA A 337 -9.07 8.70 -19.04
N ARG A 338 -9.56 9.68 -18.28
CA ARG A 338 -9.00 11.06 -18.28
C ARG A 338 -7.59 11.14 -17.71
N HIS A 339 -7.15 10.15 -16.93
CA HIS A 339 -5.77 10.08 -16.43
C HIS A 339 -4.78 9.57 -17.47
N HIS A 340 -5.25 9.12 -18.63
CA HIS A 340 -4.38 8.71 -19.71
C HIS A 340 -3.52 9.90 -20.22
N PRO A 341 -2.20 9.73 -20.45
CA PRO A 341 -1.33 10.83 -20.92
C PRO A 341 -1.77 11.47 -22.25
N ARG A 342 -2.44 10.70 -23.10
CA ARG A 342 -3.01 11.16 -24.39
C ARG A 342 -4.51 11.53 -24.30
N GLY A 343 -5.05 11.62 -23.08
CA GLY A 343 -6.45 11.90 -22.80
C GLY A 343 -7.40 10.73 -23.10
N GLU A 344 -8.69 10.95 -22.79
CA GLU A 344 -9.76 9.93 -22.84
C GLU A 344 -9.89 9.23 -24.20
N ARG A 345 -9.66 9.94 -25.30
CA ARG A 345 -9.81 9.39 -26.67
C ARG A 345 -8.84 8.27 -26.99
N ALA A 346 -7.71 8.20 -26.30
CA ALA A 346 -6.76 7.11 -26.48
C ALA A 346 -7.30 5.78 -25.95
N VAL A 347 -8.25 5.82 -25.01
CA VAL A 347 -8.85 4.62 -24.43
C VAL A 347 -10.02 4.11 -25.26
N PHE A 348 -10.90 5.01 -25.72
CA PHE A 348 -12.11 4.63 -26.47
C PHE A 348 -11.86 4.65 -27.98
N THR A 349 -10.98 3.76 -28.46
CA THR A 349 -10.55 3.66 -29.86
C THR A 349 -11.56 2.95 -30.78
N GLY A 350 -12.52 2.22 -30.21
CA GLY A 350 -13.46 1.36 -30.94
C GLY A 350 -12.94 -0.05 -31.21
N ASP A 351 -11.63 -0.30 -31.03
CA ASP A 351 -11.05 -1.64 -31.03
C ASP A 351 -10.85 -2.15 -29.59
N ARG A 352 -11.32 -3.37 -29.31
CA ARG A 352 -11.34 -3.91 -27.95
C ARG A 352 -9.94 -4.14 -27.39
N GLY A 353 -9.00 -4.62 -28.22
CA GLY A 353 -7.65 -4.96 -27.77
C GLY A 353 -6.84 -3.72 -27.36
N SER A 354 -6.83 -2.71 -28.23
CA SER A 354 -6.22 -1.42 -27.93
C SER A 354 -6.91 -0.72 -26.77
N ALA A 355 -8.24 -0.69 -26.72
CA ALA A 355 -8.97 -0.04 -25.64
C ALA A 355 -8.63 -0.62 -24.24
N VAL A 356 -8.50 -1.95 -24.12
CA VAL A 356 -8.09 -2.60 -22.86
C VAL A 356 -6.69 -2.18 -22.45
N SER A 357 -5.75 -2.15 -23.39
CA SER A 357 -4.35 -1.80 -23.12
C SER A 357 -4.22 -0.34 -22.69
N GLU A 358 -4.91 0.57 -23.38
CA GLU A 358 -4.88 2.01 -23.07
C GLU A 358 -5.66 2.34 -21.80
N MET A 359 -6.76 1.61 -21.50
CA MET A 359 -7.43 1.70 -20.20
C MET A 359 -6.51 1.27 -19.06
N ALA A 360 -5.69 0.23 -19.26
CA ALA A 360 -4.73 -0.21 -18.25
C ALA A 360 -3.72 0.90 -17.90
N VAL A 361 -3.20 1.60 -18.93
CA VAL A 361 -2.29 2.76 -18.74
C VAL A 361 -3.00 3.88 -18.00
N ALA A 362 -4.26 4.19 -18.37
CA ALA A 362 -5.04 5.20 -17.68
C ALA A 362 -5.30 4.83 -16.21
N PHE A 363 -5.57 3.56 -15.95
CA PHE A 363 -5.84 3.05 -14.61
C PHE A 363 -4.60 3.06 -13.72
N GLU A 364 -3.42 2.72 -14.26
CA GLU A 364 -2.14 2.87 -13.55
C GLU A 364 -1.93 4.32 -13.08
N GLN A 365 -2.13 5.30 -13.97
CA GLN A 365 -2.00 6.72 -13.64
C GLN A 365 -3.08 7.21 -12.66
N PHE A 366 -4.28 6.62 -12.72
CA PHE A 366 -5.36 6.90 -11.79
C PHE A 366 -5.02 6.42 -10.38
N VAL A 367 -4.60 5.16 -10.21
CA VAL A 367 -4.34 4.60 -8.86
C VAL A 367 -3.11 5.23 -8.21
N ALA A 368 -2.08 5.57 -8.99
CA ALA A 368 -0.86 6.21 -8.49
C ALA A 368 -1.11 7.57 -7.82
N ARG A 369 -2.25 8.21 -8.07
CA ARG A 369 -2.63 9.52 -7.50
C ARG A 369 -3.58 9.41 -6.31
N ARG A 370 -4.01 8.21 -5.93
CA ARG A 370 -4.98 8.00 -4.85
C ARG A 370 -4.26 7.94 -3.50
N ARG A 371 -4.58 8.91 -2.64
CA ARG A 371 -4.02 9.01 -1.28
C ARG A 371 -4.73 8.13 -0.26
N ASP A 372 -5.99 7.79 -0.52
CA ASP A 372 -6.79 6.92 0.34
C ASP A 372 -6.71 5.44 -0.07
N LEU A 373 -5.79 5.05 -0.97
CA LEU A 373 -5.69 3.66 -1.40
C LEU A 373 -5.01 2.81 -0.32
N GLY A 374 -5.81 2.01 0.38
CA GLY A 374 -5.33 1.03 1.37
C GLY A 374 -4.95 -0.30 0.74
N GLY A 375 -5.57 -0.66 -0.38
CA GLY A 375 -5.27 -1.87 -1.14
C GLY A 375 -6.15 -2.00 -2.38
N LEU A 376 -5.72 -2.82 -3.33
CA LEU A 376 -6.37 -3.00 -4.62
C LEU A 376 -6.73 -4.47 -4.86
N ILE A 377 -7.99 -4.75 -5.19
CA ILE A 377 -8.47 -6.07 -5.58
C ILE A 377 -9.20 -6.03 -6.92
N SER A 378 -9.00 -7.08 -7.74
CA SER A 378 -9.70 -7.30 -9.00
C SER A 378 -9.98 -8.78 -9.23
N ALA A 379 -10.95 -9.08 -10.10
CA ALA A 379 -11.28 -10.43 -10.54
C ALA A 379 -11.58 -10.44 -12.04
N GLY A 380 -11.03 -11.42 -12.77
CA GLY A 380 -11.34 -11.55 -14.20
C GLY A 380 -10.55 -12.62 -14.95
N GLY A 381 -10.84 -12.73 -16.24
CA GLY A 381 -10.09 -13.57 -17.17
C GLY A 381 -8.74 -12.96 -17.56
N SER A 382 -8.10 -13.48 -18.62
CA SER A 382 -6.79 -13.00 -19.09
C SER A 382 -6.76 -11.49 -19.36
N GLY A 383 -7.76 -10.95 -20.06
CA GLY A 383 -7.84 -9.52 -20.37
C GLY A 383 -8.03 -8.62 -19.15
N GLY A 384 -8.91 -9.01 -18.22
CA GLY A 384 -9.11 -8.28 -16.95
C GLY A 384 -7.89 -8.36 -16.03
N THR A 385 -7.20 -9.51 -16.05
CA THR A 385 -5.94 -9.71 -15.33
C THR A 385 -4.86 -8.79 -15.87
N ALA A 386 -4.65 -8.77 -17.19
CA ALA A 386 -3.66 -7.89 -17.82
C ALA A 386 -3.92 -6.40 -17.50
N LEU A 387 -5.19 -5.99 -17.56
CA LEU A 387 -5.62 -4.62 -17.28
C LEU A 387 -5.32 -4.22 -15.82
N ALA A 388 -5.82 -4.99 -14.86
CA ALA A 388 -5.70 -4.65 -13.45
C ALA A 388 -4.25 -4.78 -12.93
N THR A 389 -3.52 -5.81 -13.37
CA THR A 389 -2.17 -6.07 -12.87
C THR A 389 -1.13 -5.07 -13.37
N LEU A 390 -1.36 -4.41 -14.52
CA LEU A 390 -0.50 -3.29 -14.92
C LEU A 390 -0.50 -2.19 -13.85
N ALA A 391 -1.69 -1.76 -13.41
CA ALA A 391 -1.83 -0.77 -12.35
C ALA A 391 -1.31 -1.27 -11.00
N MET A 392 -1.53 -2.54 -10.65
CA MET A 392 -0.99 -3.13 -9.42
C MET A 392 0.55 -3.11 -9.40
N ARG A 393 1.22 -3.36 -10.52
CA ARG A 393 2.69 -3.28 -10.61
C ARG A 393 3.21 -1.86 -10.41
N GLY A 394 2.43 -0.85 -10.77
CA GLY A 394 2.76 0.56 -10.54
C GLY A 394 2.75 0.95 -9.06
N LEU A 395 1.93 0.29 -8.23
CA LEU A 395 1.84 0.58 -6.79
C LEU A 395 3.11 0.16 -6.03
N PRO A 396 3.53 0.89 -4.98
CA PRO A 396 4.69 0.53 -4.16
C PRO A 396 4.63 -0.89 -3.60
N ILE A 397 5.81 -1.49 -3.37
CA ILE A 397 5.92 -2.76 -2.64
C ILE A 397 5.32 -2.60 -1.24
N GLY A 398 4.58 -3.61 -0.78
CA GLY A 398 3.92 -3.60 0.53
C GLY A 398 2.49 -3.06 0.51
N VAL A 399 2.09 -2.30 -0.52
CA VAL A 399 0.67 -1.99 -0.73
C VAL A 399 -0.08 -3.29 -1.05
N PRO A 400 -1.14 -3.66 -0.31
CA PRO A 400 -1.92 -4.87 -0.57
C PRO A 400 -2.53 -4.92 -1.98
N LYS A 401 -2.23 -5.97 -2.74
CA LYS A 401 -2.72 -6.17 -4.13
C LYS A 401 -3.13 -7.62 -4.34
N VAL A 402 -4.41 -7.85 -4.65
CA VAL A 402 -4.98 -9.18 -4.85
C VAL A 402 -5.63 -9.27 -6.22
N MET A 403 -5.25 -10.27 -7.01
CA MET A 403 -5.82 -10.53 -8.32
C MET A 403 -6.41 -11.94 -8.37
N VAL A 404 -7.75 -12.04 -8.47
CA VAL A 404 -8.44 -13.32 -8.71
C VAL A 404 -8.50 -13.58 -10.21
N SER A 405 -7.71 -14.54 -10.70
CA SER A 405 -7.48 -14.71 -12.13
C SER A 405 -7.71 -16.14 -12.61
N THR A 406 -8.33 -16.27 -13.79
CA THR A 406 -8.44 -17.57 -14.50
C THR A 406 -7.12 -18.05 -15.08
N VAL A 407 -6.08 -17.21 -15.09
CA VAL A 407 -4.75 -17.53 -15.61
C VAL A 407 -3.68 -17.57 -14.52
N ALA A 408 -4.07 -17.55 -13.23
CA ALA A 408 -3.11 -17.64 -12.12
C ALA A 408 -2.38 -19.00 -12.06
N SER A 409 -2.98 -20.08 -12.59
CA SER A 409 -2.35 -21.40 -12.70
C SER A 409 -1.65 -21.58 -14.06
N GLY A 410 -0.74 -20.66 -14.39
CA GLY A 410 0.00 -20.63 -15.65
C GLY A 410 1.27 -19.78 -15.55
N ASP A 411 1.77 -19.26 -16.68
CA ASP A 411 2.85 -18.27 -16.66
C ASP A 411 2.31 -16.91 -16.19
N VAL A 412 2.64 -16.56 -14.95
CA VAL A 412 2.20 -15.30 -14.33
C VAL A 412 3.25 -14.20 -14.38
N LYS A 413 4.44 -14.45 -14.94
CA LYS A 413 5.52 -13.46 -15.03
C LYS A 413 5.06 -12.14 -15.68
N PRO A 414 4.29 -12.14 -16.79
CA PRO A 414 3.82 -10.92 -17.43
C PRO A 414 2.77 -10.14 -16.62
N TYR A 415 2.19 -10.73 -15.57
CA TYR A 415 1.17 -10.13 -14.71
C TYR A 415 1.78 -9.64 -13.39
N VAL A 416 2.61 -10.45 -12.74
CA VAL A 416 3.21 -10.11 -11.45
C VAL A 416 4.42 -9.17 -11.62
N GLY A 417 5.27 -9.43 -12.61
CA GLY A 417 6.53 -8.69 -12.80
C GLY A 417 7.39 -8.69 -11.52
N PRO A 418 8.11 -7.59 -11.22
CA PRO A 418 8.91 -7.45 -10.00
C PRO A 418 8.10 -7.01 -8.76
N SER A 419 6.76 -7.17 -8.76
CA SER A 419 5.89 -6.70 -7.69
C SER A 419 5.38 -7.85 -6.79
N ASP A 420 4.97 -7.54 -5.57
CA ASP A 420 4.33 -8.44 -4.60
C ASP A 420 2.81 -8.55 -4.84
N ILE A 421 2.39 -8.94 -6.05
CA ILE A 421 0.97 -9.17 -6.37
C ILE A 421 0.55 -10.57 -5.91
N CYS A 422 -0.49 -10.65 -5.08
CA CYS A 422 -1.09 -11.92 -4.71
C CYS A 422 -2.03 -12.42 -5.82
N MET A 423 -1.55 -13.38 -6.61
CA MET A 423 -2.36 -14.06 -7.64
C MET A 423 -3.15 -15.21 -7.02
N MET A 424 -4.49 -15.12 -7.05
CA MET A 424 -5.38 -16.18 -6.59
C MET A 424 -6.07 -16.84 -7.78
N TYR A 425 -5.95 -18.16 -7.91
CA TYR A 425 -6.61 -18.88 -9.00
C TYR A 425 -8.12 -18.95 -8.78
N SER A 426 -8.90 -18.56 -9.80
CA SER A 426 -10.36 -18.52 -9.73
C SER A 426 -11.02 -19.91 -9.69
N VAL A 427 -10.27 -20.97 -10.03
CA VAL A 427 -10.72 -22.38 -10.18
C VAL A 427 -11.69 -22.59 -11.34
N THR A 428 -12.77 -21.83 -11.39
CA THR A 428 -13.70 -21.77 -12.52
C THR A 428 -13.52 -20.46 -13.26
N ASP A 429 -14.15 -20.31 -14.43
CA ASP A 429 -14.26 -18.99 -15.05
C ASP A 429 -14.90 -18.00 -14.05
N VAL A 430 -14.46 -16.75 -14.10
CA VAL A 430 -15.05 -15.65 -13.31
C VAL A 430 -16.30 -15.22 -14.07
N ALA A 431 -17.35 -16.03 -14.04
CA ALA A 431 -18.59 -15.81 -14.78
C ALA A 431 -19.80 -16.20 -13.93
N GLY A 432 -20.36 -15.21 -13.25
CA GLY A 432 -21.41 -15.36 -12.26
C GLY A 432 -20.91 -15.87 -10.91
N ILE A 433 -21.81 -15.80 -9.92
CA ILE A 433 -21.58 -16.30 -8.57
C ILE A 433 -22.18 -17.70 -8.47
N ASN A 434 -21.33 -18.68 -8.16
CA ASN A 434 -21.67 -20.06 -7.91
C ASN A 434 -20.98 -20.53 -6.62
N ARG A 435 -21.30 -21.74 -6.14
CA ARG A 435 -20.77 -22.27 -4.87
C ARG A 435 -19.23 -22.26 -4.76
N ILE A 436 -18.53 -22.32 -5.90
CA ILE A 436 -17.08 -22.32 -5.97
C ILE A 436 -16.57 -20.88 -6.03
N SER A 437 -17.08 -20.07 -6.96
CA SER A 437 -16.62 -18.68 -7.10
C SER A 437 -16.93 -17.83 -5.87
N GLU A 438 -18.03 -18.09 -5.15
CA GLU A 438 -18.35 -17.45 -3.87
C GLU A 438 -17.25 -17.67 -2.82
N ARG A 439 -16.77 -18.91 -2.67
CA ARG A 439 -15.71 -19.25 -1.71
C ARG A 439 -14.38 -18.62 -2.09
N VAL A 440 -14.03 -18.68 -3.37
CA VAL A 440 -12.75 -18.13 -3.86
C VAL A 440 -12.74 -16.60 -3.75
N LEU A 441 -13.80 -15.92 -4.18
CA LEU A 441 -13.91 -14.47 -4.09
C LEU A 441 -13.95 -14.02 -2.61
N ALA A 442 -14.66 -14.73 -1.73
CA ALA A 442 -14.68 -14.42 -0.31
C ALA A 442 -13.27 -14.55 0.31
N ASN A 443 -12.53 -15.62 0.00
CA ASN A 443 -11.15 -15.78 0.45
C ASN A 443 -10.25 -14.64 -0.04
N ALA A 444 -10.39 -14.23 -1.30
CA ALA A 444 -9.63 -13.11 -1.85
C ALA A 444 -9.94 -11.78 -1.14
N ALA A 445 -11.22 -11.50 -0.90
CA ALA A 445 -11.65 -10.31 -0.17
C ALA A 445 -11.13 -10.32 1.29
N HIS A 446 -11.23 -11.45 1.99
CA HIS A 446 -10.72 -11.59 3.35
C HIS A 446 -9.20 -11.50 3.41
N ALA A 447 -8.49 -12.02 2.41
CA ALA A 447 -7.04 -11.88 2.30
C ALA A 447 -6.66 -10.41 2.12
N LEU A 448 -7.32 -9.67 1.21
CA LEU A 448 -7.09 -8.24 1.06
C LEU A 448 -7.40 -7.51 2.37
N ALA A 449 -8.54 -7.79 2.99
CA ALA A 449 -8.93 -7.17 4.25
C ALA A 449 -7.85 -7.38 5.32
N GLY A 450 -7.39 -8.62 5.53
CA GLY A 450 -6.32 -8.91 6.47
C GLY A 450 -5.04 -8.14 6.17
N MET A 451 -4.63 -8.07 4.90
CA MET A 451 -3.46 -7.29 4.50
C MET A 451 -3.62 -5.78 4.76
N ILE A 452 -4.82 -5.22 4.61
CA ILE A 452 -5.11 -3.81 4.94
C ILE A 452 -5.13 -3.59 6.45
N GLY A 453 -5.90 -4.39 7.19
CA GLY A 453 -6.08 -4.23 8.64
C GLY A 453 -4.80 -4.47 9.44
N TYR A 454 -3.92 -5.33 8.94
CA TYR A 454 -2.67 -5.72 9.60
C TYR A 454 -1.41 -5.26 8.84
N GLY A 455 -1.55 -4.36 7.86
CA GLY A 455 -0.45 -3.75 7.11
C GLY A 455 0.37 -2.82 8.01
N ARG A 456 1.19 -3.42 8.88
CA ARG A 456 2.14 -2.84 9.86
C ARG A 456 1.90 -1.38 10.28
N ALA A 457 1.36 -1.25 11.49
CA ALA A 457 1.94 -0.38 12.50
C ALA A 457 3.30 -0.98 12.95
N GLN A 458 4.43 -0.53 12.41
CA GLN A 458 5.75 -0.75 13.01
C GLN A 458 6.67 0.46 12.74
N ASP A 459 6.27 1.64 13.21
CA ASP A 459 7.17 2.79 13.39
C ASP A 459 7.88 2.77 14.77
N GLY A 460 8.11 1.57 15.31
CA GLY A 460 8.59 1.40 16.69
C GLY A 460 9.95 0.74 16.84
N ASP A 461 10.52 0.13 15.79
CA ASP A 461 11.80 -0.56 15.93
C ASP A 461 12.95 0.34 15.46
N SER A 462 13.46 1.13 16.41
CA SER A 462 14.60 2.06 16.26
C SER A 462 15.94 1.39 15.87
N ASN A 463 15.93 0.13 15.43
CA ASN A 463 17.11 -0.71 15.23
C ASN A 463 17.21 -1.40 13.85
N VAL A 464 16.43 -0.96 12.85
CA VAL A 464 16.52 -1.53 11.49
C VAL A 464 17.61 -0.80 10.69
N LYS A 465 18.59 -1.56 10.17
CA LYS A 465 19.64 -1.02 9.31
C LYS A 465 19.03 -0.49 8.01
N PRO A 466 19.50 0.65 7.47
CA PRO A 466 19.08 1.12 6.15
C PRO A 466 19.42 0.06 5.09
N ALA A 467 18.44 -0.29 4.25
CA ALA A 467 18.63 -1.29 3.20
C ALA A 467 19.35 -0.70 1.97
N ILE A 468 20.26 -1.45 1.38
CA ILE A 468 20.97 -1.08 0.14
C ILE A 468 20.86 -2.20 -0.88
N GLY A 469 20.74 -1.84 -2.15
CA GLY A 469 20.67 -2.82 -3.25
C GLY A 469 22.03 -3.06 -3.88
N LEU A 470 22.41 -4.32 -4.10
CA LEU A 470 23.64 -4.70 -4.82
C LEU A 470 23.32 -5.65 -5.96
N THR A 471 23.87 -5.43 -7.15
CA THR A 471 23.71 -6.36 -8.29
C THR A 471 24.89 -7.32 -8.42
N GLN A 472 24.60 -8.60 -8.62
CA GLN A 472 25.58 -9.68 -8.69
C GLN A 472 25.36 -10.58 -9.90
N PHE A 473 26.43 -11.16 -10.41
CA PHE A 473 26.42 -12.36 -11.25
C PHE A 473 27.49 -13.35 -10.79
N GLY A 474 27.44 -14.59 -11.24
CA GLY A 474 28.40 -15.62 -10.81
C GLY A 474 29.87 -15.20 -10.99
N VAL A 475 30.15 -14.41 -12.03
CA VAL A 475 31.48 -13.91 -12.40
C VAL A 475 31.91 -12.61 -11.70
N THR A 476 31.02 -11.99 -10.92
CA THR A 476 31.28 -10.79 -10.09
C THR A 476 31.00 -11.06 -8.60
N THR A 477 30.70 -12.31 -8.25
CA THR A 477 30.41 -12.74 -6.87
C THR A 477 31.54 -12.39 -5.89
N PRO A 478 32.84 -12.56 -6.22
CA PRO A 478 33.91 -12.14 -5.31
C PRO A 478 33.83 -10.65 -4.94
N CYS A 479 33.60 -9.78 -5.93
CA CYS A 479 33.42 -8.35 -5.69
C CYS A 479 32.24 -8.06 -4.77
N VAL A 480 31.06 -8.61 -5.09
CA VAL A 480 29.84 -8.33 -4.31
C VAL A 480 29.94 -8.87 -2.89
N GLN A 481 30.52 -10.06 -2.70
CA GLN A 481 30.75 -10.60 -1.35
C GLN A 481 31.71 -9.74 -0.52
N ALA A 482 32.77 -9.20 -1.12
CA ALA A 482 33.69 -8.31 -0.44
C ALA A 482 33.01 -7.00 -0.03
N VAL A 483 32.23 -6.38 -0.93
CA VAL A 483 31.47 -5.16 -0.64
C VAL A 483 30.40 -5.40 0.43
N THR A 484 29.65 -6.50 0.35
CA THR A 484 28.65 -6.86 1.37
C THR A 484 29.28 -7.00 2.75
N ARG A 485 30.39 -7.74 2.89
CA ARG A 485 31.09 -7.90 4.18
C ARG A 485 31.56 -6.57 4.76
N ALA A 486 31.96 -5.62 3.91
CA ALA A 486 32.39 -4.30 4.35
C ALA A 486 31.24 -3.38 4.82
N LEU A 487 30.00 -3.68 4.41
CA LEU A 487 28.83 -2.83 4.65
C LEU A 487 27.78 -3.45 5.57
N GLU A 488 27.78 -4.78 5.76
CA GLU A 488 26.73 -5.51 6.48
C GLU A 488 26.59 -5.12 7.96
N GLU A 489 27.63 -4.55 8.58
CA GLU A 489 27.52 -4.01 9.94
C GLU A 489 26.64 -2.75 9.99
N ARG A 490 26.61 -1.95 8.91
CA ARG A 490 25.97 -0.63 8.84
C ARG A 490 24.66 -0.64 8.04
N TYR A 491 24.54 -1.54 7.07
CA TYR A 491 23.43 -1.59 6.12
C TYR A 491 22.82 -3.01 6.05
N ASP A 492 21.55 -3.09 5.67
CA ASP A 492 20.94 -4.34 5.24
C ASP A 492 21.20 -4.55 3.74
N CYS A 493 22.14 -5.44 3.42
CA CYS A 493 22.64 -5.63 2.05
C CYS A 493 21.76 -6.60 1.27
N LEU A 494 20.89 -6.06 0.40
CA LEU A 494 20.01 -6.85 -0.47
C LEU A 494 20.71 -7.14 -1.80
N VAL A 495 21.10 -8.40 -2.01
CA VAL A 495 21.81 -8.82 -3.23
C VAL A 495 20.82 -9.35 -4.28
N PHE A 496 20.87 -8.77 -5.48
CA PHE A 496 20.04 -9.10 -6.63
C PHE A 496 20.88 -9.78 -7.71
N HIS A 497 20.48 -11.00 -8.08
CA HIS A 497 21.10 -11.69 -9.19
C HIS A 497 20.67 -11.06 -10.53
N ALA A 498 21.62 -10.55 -11.31
CA ALA A 498 21.39 -9.74 -12.52
C ALA A 498 20.89 -10.59 -13.70
N THR A 499 19.67 -11.12 -13.59
CA THR A 499 19.03 -12.03 -14.55
C THR A 499 17.82 -11.40 -15.24
N GLY A 500 17.79 -10.07 -15.35
CA GLY A 500 16.69 -9.27 -15.85
C GLY A 500 15.70 -8.95 -14.74
N THR A 501 15.09 -9.99 -14.15
CA THR A 501 14.16 -9.82 -13.02
C THR A 501 14.88 -9.25 -11.77
N GLY A 502 16.17 -9.53 -11.59
CA GLY A 502 16.93 -9.04 -10.44
C GLY A 502 17.06 -7.52 -10.44
N GLY A 503 17.56 -6.93 -11.53
CA GLY A 503 17.62 -5.48 -11.68
C GLY A 503 16.24 -4.82 -11.64
N GLN A 504 15.22 -5.46 -12.24
CA GLN A 504 13.83 -4.97 -12.14
C GLN A 504 13.31 -4.97 -10.70
N SER A 505 13.66 -5.99 -9.90
CA SER A 505 13.26 -6.07 -8.49
C SER A 505 13.98 -5.03 -7.63
N MET A 506 15.28 -4.85 -7.84
CA MET A 506 16.05 -3.80 -7.19
C MET A 506 15.46 -2.43 -7.50
N GLU A 507 15.22 -2.11 -8.77
CA GLU A 507 14.64 -0.82 -9.17
C GLU A 507 13.21 -0.66 -8.67
N LYS A 508 12.45 -1.75 -8.53
CA LYS A 508 11.12 -1.69 -7.93
C LYS A 508 11.17 -1.29 -6.45
N LEU A 509 12.19 -1.74 -5.71
CA LEU A 509 12.42 -1.27 -4.33
C LEU A 509 12.89 0.18 -4.28
N VAL A 510 13.71 0.62 -5.24
CA VAL A 510 14.07 2.04 -5.41
C VAL A 510 12.82 2.90 -5.61
N ASP A 511 11.97 2.57 -6.60
CA ASP A 511 10.73 3.32 -6.86
C ASP A 511 9.75 3.29 -5.68
N SER A 512 9.84 2.27 -4.83
CA SER A 512 9.01 2.13 -3.61
C SER A 512 9.60 2.87 -2.40
N GLY A 513 10.77 3.51 -2.52
CA GLY A 513 11.43 4.22 -1.43
C GLY A 513 11.97 3.31 -0.32
N LEU A 514 12.24 2.03 -0.64
CA LEU A 514 12.65 1.01 0.34
C LEU A 514 14.18 0.81 0.42
N LEU A 515 14.95 1.55 -0.39
CA LEU A 515 16.41 1.49 -0.38
C LEU A 515 16.99 2.87 -0.06
N ALA A 516 18.06 2.90 0.73
CA ALA A 516 18.85 4.08 1.05
C ALA A 516 19.93 4.38 0.00
N GLY A 517 20.31 3.40 -0.80
CA GLY A 517 21.32 3.53 -1.86
C GLY A 517 21.49 2.26 -2.68
N VAL A 518 22.17 2.36 -3.81
CA VAL A 518 22.43 1.24 -4.73
C VAL A 518 23.91 1.16 -5.09
N ILE A 519 24.46 -0.06 -5.04
CA ILE A 519 25.76 -0.44 -5.58
C ILE A 519 25.55 -1.41 -6.75
N ASP A 520 25.38 -0.86 -7.95
CA ASP A 520 25.10 -1.59 -9.18
C ASP A 520 26.40 -2.06 -9.85
N VAL A 521 27.07 -3.03 -9.22
CA VAL A 521 28.34 -3.60 -9.71
C VAL A 521 28.15 -4.30 -11.04
N THR A 522 27.05 -5.04 -11.18
CA THR A 522 26.82 -5.99 -12.27
C THR A 522 25.67 -5.53 -13.17
N THR A 523 26.02 -4.87 -14.28
CA THR A 523 25.07 -4.27 -15.22
C THR A 523 24.83 -5.13 -16.48
N THR A 524 25.20 -6.43 -16.43
CA THR A 524 25.09 -7.42 -17.53
C THR A 524 23.73 -7.49 -18.23
N GLU A 525 22.64 -7.19 -17.52
CA GLU A 525 21.28 -7.15 -18.08
C GLU A 525 21.15 -6.15 -19.26
N ILE A 526 22.02 -5.14 -19.32
CA ILE A 526 22.11 -4.19 -20.43
C ILE A 526 22.70 -4.84 -21.68
N ALA A 527 23.69 -5.74 -21.54
CA ALA A 527 24.25 -6.48 -22.67
C ALA A 527 23.17 -7.36 -23.31
N ASP A 528 22.39 -8.05 -22.48
CA ASP A 528 21.23 -8.83 -22.92
C ASP A 528 20.19 -7.99 -23.64
N GLU A 529 19.84 -6.80 -23.13
CA GLU A 529 18.89 -5.89 -23.81
C GLU A 529 19.40 -5.43 -25.18
N ILE A 530 20.67 -5.03 -25.26
CA ILE A 530 21.24 -4.42 -26.48
C ILE A 530 21.47 -5.46 -27.59
N VAL A 531 21.84 -6.69 -27.23
CA VAL A 531 22.20 -7.75 -28.19
C VAL A 531 21.05 -8.74 -28.44
N GLY A 532 20.12 -8.85 -27.49
CA GLY A 532 18.97 -9.77 -27.55
C GLY A 532 19.24 -11.10 -26.84
N GLY A 533 19.79 -11.03 -25.62
CA GLY A 533 19.89 -12.15 -24.67
C GLY A 533 18.59 -12.40 -23.91
N VAL A 534 18.58 -13.45 -23.08
CA VAL A 534 17.37 -13.94 -22.39
C VAL A 534 17.16 -13.34 -21.01
N LEU A 535 18.15 -12.65 -20.45
CA LEU A 535 18.19 -12.07 -19.10
C LEU A 535 18.15 -10.54 -19.14
N SER A 536 17.41 -9.96 -20.09
CA SER A 536 17.23 -8.50 -20.17
C SER A 536 16.33 -7.97 -19.04
N ALA A 537 16.72 -6.83 -18.46
CA ALA A 537 15.89 -6.03 -17.56
C ALA A 537 14.99 -5.01 -18.30
N GLY A 538 15.09 -4.92 -19.62
CA GLY A 538 14.35 -4.02 -20.49
C GLY A 538 14.99 -2.65 -20.65
N PRO A 539 14.45 -1.81 -21.56
CA PRO A 539 15.04 -0.52 -21.93
C PRO A 539 14.93 0.56 -20.83
N ALA A 540 14.10 0.30 -19.82
CA ALA A 540 13.91 1.19 -18.68
C ALA A 540 14.99 1.02 -17.59
N ARG A 541 15.93 0.08 -17.73
CA ARG A 541 17.01 -0.11 -16.77
C ARG A 541 17.74 1.21 -16.49
N LEU A 542 17.98 1.48 -15.21
CA LEU A 542 18.52 2.69 -14.57
C LEU A 542 17.53 3.86 -14.45
N ASP A 543 16.31 3.78 -14.99
CA ASP A 543 15.37 4.90 -14.92
C ASP A 543 14.80 5.12 -13.52
N ALA A 544 14.70 4.09 -12.66
CA ALA A 544 14.26 4.29 -11.28
C ALA A 544 15.24 5.18 -10.49
N ILE A 545 16.53 5.00 -10.71
CA ILE A 545 17.59 5.84 -10.11
C ILE A 545 17.45 7.29 -10.58
N ILE A 546 17.19 7.49 -11.88
CA ILE A 546 16.96 8.83 -12.48
C ILE A 546 15.76 9.52 -11.81
N ARG A 547 14.64 8.81 -11.66
CA ARG A 547 13.40 9.37 -11.11
C ARG A 547 13.51 9.71 -9.62
N THR A 548 14.13 8.83 -8.84
CA THR A 548 14.19 8.95 -7.37
C THR A 548 15.37 9.76 -6.87
N ARG A 549 16.40 9.96 -7.70
CA ARG A 549 17.68 10.61 -7.35
C ARG A 549 18.41 9.92 -6.21
N LEU A 550 18.16 8.63 -6.01
CA LEU A 550 18.78 7.83 -4.97
C LEU A 550 20.31 7.77 -5.15
N PRO A 551 21.12 7.80 -4.07
CA PRO A 551 22.57 7.60 -4.15
C PRO A 551 22.92 6.32 -4.92
N TYR A 552 23.78 6.46 -5.93
CA TYR A 552 24.11 5.39 -6.86
C TYR A 552 25.61 5.26 -7.10
N VAL A 553 26.12 4.06 -6.90
CA VAL A 553 27.47 3.65 -7.31
C VAL A 553 27.33 2.54 -8.34
N GLY A 554 27.85 2.72 -9.55
CA GLY A 554 27.72 1.75 -10.63
C GLY A 554 29.06 1.27 -11.19
N SER A 555 29.06 0.12 -11.86
CA SER A 555 30.21 -0.37 -12.63
C SER A 555 29.80 -1.16 -13.88
N CYS A 556 30.79 -1.77 -14.53
CA CYS A 556 30.70 -2.46 -15.82
C CYS A 556 30.62 -3.99 -15.70
N GLY A 557 30.29 -4.52 -14.52
CA GLY A 557 30.41 -5.95 -14.24
C GLY A 557 29.62 -6.83 -15.19
N ALA A 558 30.28 -7.88 -15.69
CA ALA A 558 29.74 -8.87 -16.60
C ALA A 558 29.17 -8.29 -17.93
N LEU A 559 29.60 -7.10 -18.36
CA LEU A 559 29.25 -6.56 -19.68
C LEU A 559 30.00 -7.24 -20.85
N ASP A 560 30.92 -8.14 -20.53
CA ASP A 560 31.61 -9.03 -21.46
C ASP A 560 30.73 -10.18 -21.98
N MET A 561 29.51 -10.35 -21.47
CA MET A 561 28.67 -11.50 -21.83
C MET A 561 27.21 -11.16 -22.10
N VAL A 562 26.63 -11.91 -23.03
CA VAL A 562 25.19 -11.99 -23.31
C VAL A 562 24.71 -13.39 -22.97
N ASN A 563 23.56 -13.50 -22.30
CA ASN A 563 23.08 -14.76 -21.77
C ASN A 563 22.06 -15.42 -22.71
N PHE A 564 22.22 -16.73 -22.89
CA PHE A 564 21.24 -17.60 -23.53
C PHE A 564 20.98 -18.83 -22.65
N TRP A 565 19.92 -19.57 -22.95
CA TRP A 565 19.66 -20.87 -22.32
C TRP A 565 20.66 -21.93 -22.82
N ALA A 566 20.23 -23.18 -22.89
CA ALA A 566 21.07 -24.27 -23.37
C ALA A 566 21.62 -23.97 -24.78
N MET A 567 22.79 -24.52 -25.10
CA MET A 567 23.58 -24.21 -26.30
C MET A 567 22.76 -24.31 -27.61
N ASP A 568 21.83 -25.26 -27.66
CA ASP A 568 20.94 -25.53 -28.79
C ASP A 568 19.85 -24.45 -28.99
N THR A 569 19.53 -23.70 -27.92
CA THR A 569 18.58 -22.58 -27.96
C THR A 569 19.21 -21.28 -28.48
N VAL A 570 20.55 -21.22 -28.61
CA VAL A 570 21.25 -20.03 -29.10
C VAL A 570 20.78 -19.71 -30.54
N PRO A 571 20.28 -18.48 -30.81
CA PRO A 571 19.80 -18.09 -32.13
C PRO A 571 20.83 -18.37 -33.24
N ALA A 572 20.36 -18.79 -34.42
CA ALA A 572 21.23 -19.18 -35.53
C ALA A 572 22.30 -18.13 -35.89
N ARG A 573 21.94 -16.85 -35.82
CA ARG A 573 22.83 -15.70 -36.08
C ARG A 573 24.02 -15.57 -35.11
N PHE A 574 24.00 -16.29 -33.99
CA PHE A 574 24.99 -16.21 -32.93
C PHE A 574 25.80 -17.51 -32.76
N ARG A 575 25.56 -18.54 -33.56
CA ARG A 575 26.20 -19.86 -33.40
C ARG A 575 27.71 -19.85 -33.57
N ASP A 576 28.23 -18.97 -34.44
CA ASP A 576 29.66 -18.86 -34.74
C ASP A 576 30.39 -17.86 -33.83
N ARG A 577 29.70 -17.34 -32.79
CA ARG A 577 30.29 -16.43 -31.81
C ARG A 577 31.12 -17.20 -30.78
N ASN A 578 31.92 -16.48 -30.01
CA ASN A 578 32.63 -17.06 -28.87
C ASN A 578 31.62 -17.40 -27.75
N LEU A 579 31.20 -18.67 -27.73
CA LEU A 579 30.23 -19.23 -26.80
C LEU A 579 30.94 -20.02 -25.69
N TYR A 580 30.57 -19.73 -24.45
CA TYR A 580 31.04 -20.42 -23.27
C TYR A 580 29.87 -21.15 -22.59
N ARG A 581 29.97 -22.48 -22.50
CA ARG A 581 28.98 -23.30 -21.79
C ARG A 581 29.21 -23.18 -20.30
N HIS A 582 28.44 -22.33 -19.62
CA HIS A 582 28.54 -22.16 -18.18
C HIS A 582 28.01 -23.39 -17.43
N ASN A 583 26.84 -23.90 -17.86
CA ASN A 583 26.28 -25.15 -17.37
C ASN A 583 25.36 -25.76 -18.45
N PRO A 584 24.72 -26.93 -18.24
CA PRO A 584 23.85 -27.54 -19.25
C PRO A 584 22.69 -26.66 -19.74
N ASN A 585 22.23 -25.70 -18.91
CA ASN A 585 21.07 -24.85 -19.17
C ASN A 585 21.41 -23.41 -19.54
N VAL A 586 22.67 -22.99 -19.41
CA VAL A 586 23.08 -21.58 -19.59
C VAL A 586 24.34 -21.51 -20.45
N THR A 587 24.26 -20.69 -21.50
CA THR A 587 25.35 -20.41 -22.43
C THR A 587 25.63 -18.91 -22.41
N LEU A 588 26.89 -18.54 -22.23
CA LEU A 588 27.34 -17.15 -22.28
C LEU A 588 27.94 -16.89 -23.66
N MET A 589 27.68 -15.73 -24.24
CA MET A 589 28.27 -15.29 -25.52
C MET A 589 29.10 -14.03 -25.29
N ARG A 590 30.38 -14.02 -25.71
CA ARG A 590 31.24 -12.83 -25.57
C ARG A 590 30.72 -11.67 -26.41
N THR A 591 30.52 -10.51 -25.80
CA THR A 591 30.22 -9.25 -26.50
C THR A 591 31.40 -8.79 -27.37
N THR A 592 31.11 -8.26 -28.55
CA THR A 592 32.13 -7.66 -29.44
C THR A 592 32.47 -6.22 -29.05
N PRO A 593 33.55 -5.62 -29.59
CA PRO A 593 33.82 -4.19 -29.44
C PRO A 593 32.67 -3.28 -29.89
N GLU A 594 31.98 -3.62 -30.99
CA GLU A 594 30.84 -2.83 -31.47
C GLU A 594 29.65 -2.89 -30.50
N GLU A 595 29.34 -4.09 -29.98
CA GLU A 595 28.28 -4.29 -28.98
C GLU A 595 28.63 -3.58 -27.67
N CYS A 596 29.88 -3.69 -27.21
CA CYS A 596 30.43 -2.98 -26.05
C CYS A 596 30.29 -1.47 -26.17
N ALA A 597 30.58 -0.90 -27.35
CA ALA A 597 30.38 0.53 -27.59
C ALA A 597 28.89 0.93 -27.52
N ARG A 598 27.96 0.09 -28.00
CA ARG A 598 26.50 0.32 -27.89
C ARG A 598 26.04 0.25 -26.43
N ILE A 599 26.55 -0.72 -25.67
CA ILE A 599 26.29 -0.86 -24.22
C ILE A 599 26.78 0.37 -23.46
N GLY A 600 28.02 0.81 -23.72
CA GLY A 600 28.58 2.01 -23.10
C GLY A 600 27.77 3.27 -23.38
N ARG A 601 27.26 3.42 -24.62
CA ARG A 601 26.34 4.52 -24.99
C ARG A 601 25.03 4.47 -24.21
N PHE A 602 24.43 3.29 -24.04
CA PHE A 602 23.21 3.14 -23.24
C PHE A 602 23.45 3.59 -21.79
N ILE A 603 24.52 3.10 -21.17
CA ILE A 603 24.86 3.41 -19.77
C ILE A 603 25.08 4.91 -19.61
N VAL A 604 25.92 5.52 -20.44
CA VAL A 604 26.27 6.94 -20.28
C VAL A 604 25.09 7.88 -20.54
N GLU A 605 24.17 7.51 -21.45
CA GLU A 605 22.93 8.25 -21.65
C GLU A 605 22.08 8.29 -20.37
N LYS A 606 21.95 7.14 -19.68
CA LYS A 606 21.22 7.07 -18.40
C LYS A 606 21.96 7.83 -17.29
N LEU A 607 23.28 7.64 -17.15
CA LEU A 607 24.09 8.35 -16.15
C LEU A 607 23.98 9.87 -16.29
N ASN A 608 23.98 10.38 -17.52
CA ASN A 608 23.87 11.81 -17.81
C ASN A 608 22.51 12.42 -17.43
N ARG A 609 21.47 11.58 -17.25
CA ARG A 609 20.13 11.98 -16.81
C ARG A 609 19.95 11.90 -15.29
N MET A 610 20.90 11.32 -14.55
CA MET A 610 20.82 11.21 -13.09
C MET A 610 21.23 12.53 -12.43
N ASP A 611 20.33 13.12 -11.65
CA ASP A 611 20.62 14.37 -10.92
C ASP A 611 21.03 14.15 -9.44
N GLY A 612 20.92 12.92 -8.96
CA GLY A 612 21.36 12.52 -7.62
C GLY A 612 22.87 12.30 -7.50
N PRO A 613 23.37 11.93 -6.31
CA PRO A 613 24.76 11.54 -6.10
C PRO A 613 25.14 10.27 -6.87
N VAL A 614 26.08 10.37 -7.81
CA VAL A 614 26.49 9.28 -8.69
C VAL A 614 28.01 9.11 -8.70
N ARG A 615 28.48 7.89 -8.48
CA ARG A 615 29.85 7.47 -8.80
C ARG A 615 29.79 6.30 -9.77
N PHE A 616 30.55 6.37 -10.85
CA PHE A 616 30.65 5.27 -11.79
C PHE A 616 32.12 4.84 -11.92
N LEU A 617 32.41 3.59 -11.59
CA LEU A 617 33.78 3.07 -11.51
C LEU A 617 34.06 2.13 -12.69
N ILE A 618 35.11 2.43 -13.44
CA ILE A 618 35.60 1.64 -14.58
C ILE A 618 36.78 0.75 -14.12
N PRO A 619 36.65 -0.59 -14.20
CA PRO A 619 37.74 -1.53 -13.90
C PRO A 619 38.61 -1.78 -15.14
N ASP A 620 39.74 -1.08 -15.28
CA ASP A 620 40.64 -1.21 -16.44
C ASP A 620 41.30 -2.61 -16.55
N GLY A 621 41.25 -3.43 -15.49
CA GLY A 621 41.82 -4.78 -15.46
C GLY A 621 40.86 -5.91 -15.87
N GLY A 622 39.64 -5.58 -16.30
CA GLY A 622 38.62 -6.51 -16.78
C GLY A 622 37.32 -6.47 -15.97
N VAL A 623 36.22 -6.86 -16.62
CA VAL A 623 34.86 -6.69 -16.10
C VAL A 623 34.24 -7.94 -15.50
N SER A 624 34.94 -9.08 -15.51
CA SER A 624 34.43 -10.34 -14.96
C SER A 624 35.54 -11.33 -14.57
N LEU A 625 35.20 -12.40 -13.85
CA LEU A 625 36.11 -13.51 -13.54
C LEU A 625 36.67 -14.23 -14.78
N ILE A 626 35.96 -14.18 -15.91
CA ILE A 626 36.36 -14.83 -17.17
C ILE A 626 36.86 -13.85 -18.22
N ASP A 627 36.91 -12.56 -17.88
CA ASP A 627 37.51 -11.47 -18.63
C ASP A 627 38.76 -10.97 -17.89
N ALA A 628 39.81 -11.78 -17.99
CA ALA A 628 41.14 -11.50 -17.46
C ALA A 628 42.18 -12.24 -18.30
N ALA A 629 43.43 -11.79 -18.31
CA ALA A 629 44.49 -12.39 -19.13
C ALA A 629 44.51 -13.94 -19.04
N GLY A 630 44.39 -14.61 -20.19
CA GLY A 630 44.37 -16.08 -20.29
C GLY A 630 43.01 -16.73 -19.99
N LYS A 631 41.94 -15.96 -19.77
CA LYS A 631 40.58 -16.45 -19.58
C LYS A 631 39.76 -16.41 -20.88
N PRO A 632 38.67 -17.20 -20.99
CA PRO A 632 37.96 -17.39 -22.26
C PRO A 632 37.39 -16.12 -22.91
N PHE A 633 37.02 -15.11 -22.11
CA PHE A 633 36.38 -13.88 -22.57
C PHE A 633 37.31 -12.67 -22.53
N TRP A 634 38.62 -12.87 -22.31
CA TRP A 634 39.58 -11.77 -22.35
C TRP A 634 39.65 -11.10 -23.72
N ASP A 635 39.17 -9.86 -23.80
CA ASP A 635 39.22 -9.04 -25.00
C ASP A 635 39.43 -7.56 -24.65
N PRO A 636 40.70 -7.11 -24.52
CA PRO A 636 41.02 -5.72 -24.20
C PRO A 636 40.52 -4.70 -25.23
N ALA A 637 40.24 -5.11 -26.47
CA ALA A 637 39.69 -4.23 -27.47
C ALA A 637 38.20 -3.98 -27.22
N ALA A 638 37.47 -5.01 -26.77
CA ALA A 638 36.07 -4.88 -26.39
C ALA A 638 35.90 -4.01 -25.15
N ASP A 639 36.72 -4.22 -24.12
CA ASP A 639 36.66 -3.45 -22.88
C ASP A 639 37.02 -1.98 -23.14
N ARG A 640 38.04 -1.73 -23.96
CA ARG A 640 38.39 -0.37 -24.39
C ARG A 640 37.23 0.30 -25.12
N ALA A 641 36.57 -0.40 -26.05
CA ALA A 641 35.42 0.16 -26.76
C ALA A 641 34.24 0.50 -25.82
N LEU A 642 34.01 -0.32 -24.79
CA LEU A 642 33.03 -0.03 -23.73
C LEU A 642 33.42 1.23 -22.95
N PHE A 643 34.66 1.28 -22.45
CA PHE A 643 35.13 2.36 -21.59
C PHE A 643 35.23 3.68 -22.35
N ASP A 644 35.75 3.68 -23.59
CA ASP A 644 35.84 4.88 -24.44
C ASP A 644 34.45 5.45 -24.75
N ALA A 645 33.45 4.60 -25.00
CA ALA A 645 32.08 5.03 -25.23
C ALA A 645 31.48 5.71 -23.97
N ILE A 646 31.74 5.17 -22.78
CA ILE A 646 31.30 5.77 -21.52
C ILE A 646 32.03 7.09 -21.27
N MET A 647 33.36 7.11 -21.36
CA MET A 647 34.16 8.29 -21.07
C MET A 647 33.87 9.45 -22.02
N SER A 648 33.80 9.18 -23.33
CA SER A 648 33.55 10.23 -24.32
C SER A 648 32.15 10.84 -24.23
N GLY A 649 31.17 10.06 -23.77
CA GLY A 649 29.81 10.53 -23.58
C GLY A 649 29.53 11.17 -22.21
N PHE A 650 30.40 10.96 -21.21
CA PHE A 650 30.10 11.31 -19.82
C PHE A 650 30.17 12.81 -19.59
N ARG A 651 29.11 13.37 -19.00
CA ARG A 651 29.01 14.78 -18.64
C ARG A 651 29.22 14.93 -17.15
N ALA A 652 30.45 15.33 -16.79
CA ALA A 652 30.80 15.64 -15.41
C ALA A 652 29.83 16.69 -14.83
N GLY A 653 29.51 16.53 -13.55
CA GLY A 653 28.70 17.47 -12.79
C GLY A 653 29.12 17.45 -11.34
N THR A 654 28.60 18.39 -10.54
CA THR A 654 28.91 18.48 -9.10
C THR A 654 28.62 17.18 -8.35
N ASN A 655 27.54 16.48 -8.74
CA ASN A 655 27.08 15.26 -8.09
C ASN A 655 27.44 13.97 -8.83
N ARG A 656 28.05 14.05 -10.03
CA ARG A 656 28.37 12.89 -10.86
C ARG A 656 29.88 12.80 -11.12
N LYS A 657 30.50 11.69 -10.72
CA LYS A 657 31.93 11.42 -11.03
C LYS A 657 32.10 10.09 -11.74
N LEU A 658 33.00 10.09 -12.72
CA LEU A 658 33.51 8.90 -13.38
C LEU A 658 34.92 8.64 -12.86
N VAL A 659 35.19 7.44 -12.38
CA VAL A 659 36.47 7.05 -11.76
C VAL A 659 37.02 5.85 -12.50
N ARG A 660 38.31 5.91 -12.87
CA ARG A 660 39.01 4.79 -13.48
C ARG A 660 39.98 4.17 -12.49
N LEU A 661 40.02 2.85 -12.46
CA LEU A 661 40.85 2.10 -11.52
C LEU A 661 41.64 1.03 -12.28
N PRO A 662 42.96 0.91 -12.05
CA PRO A 662 43.83 -0.04 -12.74
C PRO A 662 43.72 -1.46 -12.15
N HIS A 663 42.49 -1.92 -11.95
CA HIS A 663 42.16 -3.16 -11.24
C HIS A 663 41.10 -3.94 -12.02
N ASN A 664 41.12 -5.27 -11.89
CA ASN A 664 39.99 -6.09 -12.29
C ASN A 664 38.82 -5.85 -11.33
N ILE A 665 37.59 -5.99 -11.81
CA ILE A 665 36.40 -5.77 -10.98
C ILE A 665 36.38 -6.60 -9.69
N ASN A 666 37.02 -7.78 -9.68
CA ASN A 666 37.05 -8.68 -8.54
C ASN A 666 38.28 -8.49 -7.63
N ASP A 667 39.16 -7.54 -7.93
CA ASP A 667 40.30 -7.24 -7.06
C ASP A 667 39.82 -6.52 -5.80
N GLN A 668 40.44 -6.83 -4.65
CA GLN A 668 40.08 -6.22 -3.37
C GLN A 668 40.17 -4.68 -3.41
N ALA A 669 41.19 -4.13 -4.08
CA ALA A 669 41.35 -2.68 -4.23
C ALA A 669 40.20 -2.03 -5.02
N PHE A 670 39.57 -2.73 -5.96
CA PHE A 670 38.37 -2.25 -6.66
C PHE A 670 37.15 -2.28 -5.72
N CYS A 671 37.02 -3.34 -4.92
CA CYS A 671 35.95 -3.48 -3.92
C CYS A 671 36.02 -2.36 -2.86
N ASP A 672 37.21 -2.07 -2.36
CA ASP A 672 37.45 -1.00 -1.40
C ASP A 672 37.08 0.37 -1.98
N ALA A 673 37.37 0.59 -3.27
CA ALA A 673 36.99 1.82 -3.96
C ALA A 673 35.47 1.95 -4.18
N LEU A 674 34.75 0.83 -4.42
CA LEU A 674 33.28 0.83 -4.45
C LEU A 674 32.69 1.23 -3.11
N VAL A 675 33.20 0.68 -2.01
CA VAL A 675 32.76 1.01 -0.64
C VAL A 675 33.02 2.48 -0.33
N ALA A 676 34.23 2.97 -0.62
CA ALA A 676 34.58 4.37 -0.42
C ALA A 676 33.71 5.33 -1.26
N ALA A 677 33.44 4.97 -2.52
CA ALA A 677 32.54 5.72 -3.38
C ALA A 677 31.10 5.72 -2.85
N PHE A 678 30.66 4.61 -2.25
CA PHE A 678 29.33 4.50 -1.65
C PHE A 678 29.20 5.38 -0.41
N ASP A 679 30.17 5.30 0.50
CA ASP A 679 30.25 6.14 1.70
C ASP A 679 30.28 7.65 1.34
N GLU A 680 30.92 8.02 0.22
CA GLU A 680 30.91 9.39 -0.29
C GLU A 680 29.51 9.86 -0.73
N VAL A 681 28.70 9.01 -1.37
CA VAL A 681 27.40 9.41 -1.94
C VAL A 681 26.25 9.37 -0.95
N VAL A 682 26.31 8.51 0.06
CA VAL A 682 25.30 8.45 1.14
C VAL A 682 25.58 9.42 2.28
N GLY A 683 26.82 9.90 2.42
CA GLY A 683 27.31 10.64 3.58
C GLY A 683 27.56 9.70 4.77
N ALA A 684 28.59 9.98 5.56
CA ALA A 684 28.93 9.13 6.71
C ALA A 684 27.72 9.00 7.66
N PRO A 685 27.31 7.78 8.06
CA PRO A 685 26.20 7.61 8.99
C PRO A 685 26.52 8.32 10.30
N ALA A 686 25.55 9.06 10.85
CA ALA A 686 25.70 9.65 12.17
C ALA A 686 26.07 8.55 13.17
N ALA A 687 27.27 8.64 13.76
CA ALA A 687 27.75 7.66 14.71
C ALA A 687 26.70 7.47 15.80
N ALA A 688 26.30 6.22 16.05
CA ALA A 688 25.44 5.87 17.16
C ALA A 688 26.06 6.46 18.44
N ARG A 689 25.38 7.42 19.07
CA ARG A 689 25.85 8.02 20.33
C ARG A 689 26.09 6.88 21.32
N PRO A 690 27.29 6.77 21.93
CA PRO A 690 27.53 5.75 22.94
C PRO A 690 26.56 6.00 24.09
N ARG A 691 25.79 4.99 24.47
CA ARG A 691 24.93 5.03 25.65
C ARG A 691 25.84 5.29 26.86
N VAL A 692 25.65 6.43 27.51
CA VAL A 692 26.15 6.65 28.88
C VAL A 692 25.46 5.59 29.74
N ARG A 693 26.29 4.87 30.51
CA ARG A 693 25.93 3.68 31.30
C ARG A 693 24.79 3.92 32.28
#